data_AF-A0A316UN46-F1
#
_entry.id   AF-A0A316UN46-F1
#
_cell.length_a   1.000
_cell.length_b   1.000
_cell.length_c   1.000
_cell.angle_alpha   90.00
_cell.angle_beta   90.00
_cell.angle_gamma   90.00
#
_symmetry.space_group_name_H-M   'P 1'
#
loop_
_entity.id
_entity.type
_entity.pdbx_description
1 polymer ?
#
loop_
_entity_poly.entity_id
_entity_poly.type
_entity_poly.pdbx_seq_one_letter_code
_entity_poly.pdbx_strand_id
1 'polypeptide(L)'
;MLVRVRSKDGSFRFPLEPTDDVAKLIDKVLETAPNADAATLTFSNEPRGGEQDANGLKGNTLGDLGITHGHLLYIAYKEQAQKQVASQEQPDEQPSSSNAVNGTPAITPAASASGSSAKPVSLTRPWENVREDAVDAYWSRKDGMIPRPKDTKFCRHGDKAMCDYCMPLEPYDAKYHAENNIKHSSFHAYLKKLNIATNASKPAQTYIPPLEEPNYSVRVPCPSGQHPPWPAGICTKCQPSAITLQSQEFRMVDHVEFSHPQLIENLLAFWRATGTQRYGFLLGHYEPYEVVPMGIKAVVEAIHEPPQEGETDGLTLGVPWEDQARVERLASACGLQVVGQIYTDLTPADPTFTDPSKAGLVLCKRHKDSFFISSLETTFAAQLQAANSNPSRHSMTGRFGSKFVTCVLSGTEEGAIDVSAYQISEQGVGMVKTDMIEASVSPGIVRVKPSEGERYVPEVFYRYKNEYKIDVKESAKPTFPVEYLLVTLTNGFPTQPSPRFLSTTPFAIENRPGLHDQDLNKALAAIASAIGGEDEDLDAGANADMKRQKLVGVLSDWHLVAFLDSSDMLEPKDVEALCRVAVSHDEGKALDELRERAGWKNLIAIARANVANGIGNSNGAAPSTSTSAPADEFTYTGSDDEDMNFEDLDDDDDDGGSVGGFEDANDDAFEDATSAVSAERRGGRSSTSTRTAPAPAPAPAAAPPQPPAAAAAPSMVACPHCTFENAPGSSDCDVCGLPLSG
;
A
#
# COMPACT_ATOMS: atom_id res chain seq x y z
N MET A 1 -56.80 4.10 17.83
CA MET A 1 -56.10 5.12 16.97
C MET A 1 -54.56 5.02 17.07
N LEU A 2 -53.80 5.67 16.16
CA LEU A 2 -52.32 5.60 16.17
C LEU A 2 -51.72 6.99 16.35
N VAL A 3 -51.08 7.24 17.49
CA VAL A 3 -50.43 8.52 17.82
C VAL A 3 -48.94 8.41 17.52
N ARG A 4 -48.39 9.40 16.82
CA ARG A 4 -46.97 9.46 16.49
C ARG A 4 -46.29 10.40 17.47
N VAL A 5 -45.19 9.96 18.04
CA VAL A 5 -44.40 10.74 18.98
C VAL A 5 -43.00 10.90 18.42
N ARG A 6 -42.42 12.09 18.54
CA ARG A 6 -41.00 12.34 18.23
C ARG A 6 -40.31 12.96 19.44
N SER A 7 -39.30 12.27 19.96
CA SER A 7 -38.41 12.75 21.00
C SER A 7 -36.95 12.71 20.51
N LYS A 8 -36.00 13.06 21.39
CA LYS A 8 -34.57 12.89 21.13
C LYS A 8 -34.13 11.43 20.97
N ASP A 9 -34.86 10.49 21.57
CA ASP A 9 -34.55 9.05 21.51
C ASP A 9 -35.15 8.38 20.25
N GLY A 10 -35.89 9.12 19.44
CA GLY A 10 -36.40 8.65 18.15
C GLY A 10 -37.86 9.04 17.88
N SER A 11 -38.43 8.41 16.85
CA SER A 11 -39.85 8.56 16.51
C SER A 11 -40.60 7.26 16.77
N PHE A 12 -41.59 7.32 17.65
CA PHE A 12 -42.37 6.17 18.11
C PHE A 12 -43.82 6.26 17.66
N ARG A 13 -44.51 5.12 17.58
CA ARG A 13 -45.91 5.03 17.18
C ARG A 13 -46.65 4.21 18.24
N PHE A 14 -47.61 4.84 18.91
CA PHE A 14 -48.37 4.20 19.98
C PHE A 14 -49.80 3.92 19.53
N PRO A 15 -50.26 2.66 19.57
CA PRO A 15 -51.67 2.35 19.43
C PRO A 15 -52.40 2.73 20.73
N LEU A 16 -53.31 3.69 20.65
CA LEU A 16 -54.09 4.26 21.77
C LEU A 16 -55.51 4.53 21.31
N GLU A 17 -56.51 4.52 22.18
CA GLU A 17 -57.89 4.87 21.82
C GLU A 17 -58.22 6.35 22.09
N PRO A 18 -59.14 7.00 21.34
CA PRO A 18 -59.50 8.41 21.59
C PRO A 18 -60.01 8.69 23.01
N THR A 19 -60.59 7.67 23.66
CA THR A 19 -61.09 7.73 25.04
C THR A 19 -60.00 7.44 26.09
N ASP A 20 -58.79 7.08 25.68
CA ASP A 20 -57.69 6.87 26.62
C ASP A 20 -57.24 8.19 27.25
N ASP A 21 -56.88 8.14 28.53
CA ASP A 21 -56.29 9.26 29.25
C ASP A 21 -54.84 9.50 28.78
N VAL A 22 -54.41 10.76 28.78
CA VAL A 22 -53.03 11.16 28.48
C VAL A 22 -51.99 10.44 29.35
N ALA A 23 -52.34 10.03 30.57
CA ALA A 23 -51.47 9.22 31.42
C ALA A 23 -50.96 7.96 30.71
N LYS A 24 -51.80 7.27 29.92
CA LYS A 24 -51.37 6.10 29.15
C LYS A 24 -50.38 6.45 28.05
N LEU A 25 -50.51 7.63 27.44
CA LEU A 25 -49.54 8.12 26.46
C LEU A 25 -48.19 8.45 27.15
N ILE A 26 -48.22 9.05 28.34
CA ILE A 26 -47.01 9.34 29.13
C ILE A 26 -46.28 8.04 29.50
N ASP A 27 -47.00 7.02 29.99
CA ASP A 27 -46.41 5.73 30.34
C ASP A 27 -45.74 5.07 29.13
N LYS A 28 -46.42 5.08 27.97
CA LYS A 28 -45.87 4.55 26.71
C LYS A 28 -44.62 5.30 26.24
N VAL A 29 -44.55 6.61 26.47
CA VAL A 29 -43.38 7.42 26.15
C VAL A 29 -42.20 7.07 27.07
N LEU A 30 -42.46 6.91 28.37
CA LEU A 30 -41.42 6.55 29.36
C LEU A 30 -40.91 5.11 29.15
N GLU A 31 -41.75 4.18 28.67
CA GLU A 31 -41.29 2.84 28.23
C GLU A 31 -40.25 2.93 27.09
N THR A 32 -40.40 3.89 26.17
CA THR A 32 -39.48 4.09 25.04
C THR A 32 -38.30 5.01 25.34
N ALA A 33 -38.34 5.73 26.46
CA ALA A 33 -37.32 6.68 26.90
C ALA A 33 -36.99 6.45 28.39
N PRO A 34 -36.30 5.35 28.74
CA PRO A 34 -36.12 4.91 30.13
C PRO A 34 -35.28 5.87 30.98
N ASN A 35 -34.46 6.72 30.36
CA ASN A 35 -33.64 7.72 31.04
C ASN A 35 -34.37 9.06 31.22
N ALA A 36 -35.62 9.19 30.77
CA ALA A 36 -36.39 10.43 30.87
C ALA A 36 -36.84 10.72 32.32
N ASP A 37 -36.62 11.94 32.78
CA ASP A 37 -37.25 12.43 34.00
C ASP A 37 -38.72 12.77 33.73
N ALA A 38 -39.62 11.92 34.23
CA ALA A 38 -41.06 12.04 34.06
C ALA A 38 -41.64 13.38 34.55
N ALA A 39 -40.97 14.06 35.49
CA ALA A 39 -41.38 15.37 35.99
C ALA A 39 -41.11 16.52 35.01
N THR A 40 -40.32 16.26 33.97
CA THR A 40 -39.89 17.29 32.98
C THR A 40 -40.45 17.05 31.58
N LEU A 41 -41.35 16.07 31.44
CA LEU A 41 -41.93 15.69 30.16
C LEU A 41 -42.90 16.76 29.65
N THR A 42 -42.69 17.25 28.43
CA THR A 42 -43.60 18.19 27.76
C THR A 42 -44.11 17.63 26.43
N PHE A 43 -45.32 18.03 26.02
CA PHE A 43 -45.89 17.75 24.71
C PHE A 43 -46.04 19.04 23.90
N SER A 44 -45.74 18.99 22.60
CA SER A 44 -46.02 20.08 21.65
C SER A 44 -46.53 19.55 20.31
N ASN A 45 -47.35 20.36 19.62
CA ASN A 45 -47.77 20.11 18.24
C ASN A 45 -46.74 20.61 17.20
N GLU A 46 -45.72 21.36 17.63
CA GLU A 46 -44.68 21.93 16.77
C GLU A 46 -43.28 21.48 17.20
N PRO A 47 -42.29 21.43 16.28
CA PRO A 47 -40.92 21.03 16.63
C PRO A 47 -40.23 21.92 17.65
N ARG A 48 -40.65 23.20 17.77
CA ARG A 48 -40.14 24.18 18.73
C ARG A 48 -41.25 25.19 19.06
N GLY A 49 -41.50 25.41 20.35
CA GLY A 49 -42.55 26.33 20.83
C GLY A 49 -43.88 25.62 21.13
N GLY A 50 -44.68 26.21 22.01
CA GLY A 50 -46.00 25.66 22.39
C GLY A 50 -45.97 24.43 23.31
N GLU A 51 -44.85 24.19 24.00
CA GLU A 51 -44.70 23.06 24.93
C GLU A 51 -45.64 23.19 26.14
N GLN A 52 -46.44 22.15 26.37
CA GLN A 52 -47.28 22.01 27.55
C GLN A 52 -46.75 20.90 28.44
N ASP A 53 -46.78 21.13 29.76
CA ASP A 53 -46.38 20.13 30.73
C ASP A 53 -47.29 18.89 30.62
N ALA A 54 -46.68 17.71 30.44
CA ALA A 54 -47.42 16.49 30.21
C ALA A 54 -48.19 16.04 31.46
N ASN A 55 -47.63 16.26 32.64
CA ASN A 55 -48.30 15.89 33.90
C ASN A 55 -49.55 16.74 34.14
N GLY A 56 -49.53 18.02 33.74
CA GLY A 56 -50.68 18.92 33.78
C GLY A 56 -51.85 18.53 32.85
N LEU A 57 -51.64 17.60 31.92
CA LEU A 57 -52.65 17.12 30.97
C LEU A 57 -53.34 15.81 31.37
N LYS A 58 -52.89 15.20 32.47
CA LYS A 58 -53.51 13.99 33.05
C LYS A 58 -54.94 14.28 33.50
N GLY A 59 -55.87 13.36 33.23
CA GLY A 59 -57.30 13.52 33.52
C GLY A 59 -58.14 13.98 32.33
N ASN A 60 -57.51 14.33 31.21
CA ASN A 60 -58.20 14.58 29.93
C ASN A 60 -58.03 13.38 28.99
N THR A 61 -59.05 13.08 28.18
CA THR A 61 -58.90 12.06 27.13
C THR A 61 -58.11 12.62 25.95
N LEU A 62 -57.45 11.74 25.19
CA LEU A 62 -56.71 12.15 23.98
C LEU A 62 -57.62 12.86 22.97
N GLY A 63 -58.90 12.43 22.88
CA GLY A 63 -59.92 13.07 22.05
C GLY A 63 -60.25 14.49 22.49
N ASP A 64 -60.37 14.75 23.81
CA ASP A 64 -60.67 16.09 24.35
C ASP A 64 -59.53 17.09 24.08
N LEU A 65 -58.30 16.60 23.97
CA LEU A 65 -57.13 17.39 23.59
C LEU A 65 -56.94 17.54 22.07
N GLY A 66 -57.89 17.05 21.27
CA GLY A 66 -57.84 17.14 19.81
C GLY A 66 -56.80 16.24 19.15
N ILE A 67 -56.30 15.22 19.86
CA ILE A 67 -55.34 14.26 19.32
C ILE A 67 -56.11 13.21 18.50
N THR A 68 -55.82 13.17 17.19
CA THR A 68 -56.52 12.30 16.24
C THR A 68 -55.62 11.20 15.67
N HIS A 69 -56.18 10.29 14.88
CA HIS A 69 -55.39 9.22 14.25
C HIS A 69 -54.32 9.80 13.31
N GLY A 70 -53.05 9.45 13.56
CA GLY A 70 -51.90 9.92 12.77
C GLY A 70 -51.28 11.22 13.28
N HIS A 71 -51.82 11.83 14.35
CA HIS A 71 -51.33 13.06 14.95
C HIS A 71 -49.90 12.91 15.44
N LEU A 72 -49.05 13.89 15.13
CA LEU A 72 -47.63 13.92 15.53
C LEU A 72 -47.42 14.87 16.70
N LEU A 73 -46.96 14.34 17.82
CA LEU A 73 -46.57 15.09 19.01
C LEU A 73 -45.04 15.09 19.17
N TYR A 74 -44.50 16.26 19.47
CA TYR A 74 -43.10 16.45 19.84
C TYR A 74 -42.97 16.38 21.36
N ILE A 75 -41.99 15.64 21.84
CA ILE A 75 -41.75 15.44 23.27
C ILE A 75 -40.35 15.91 23.64
N ALA A 76 -40.25 16.71 24.70
CA ALA A 76 -39.01 17.06 25.35
C ALA A 76 -39.00 16.62 26.82
N TYR A 77 -37.83 16.27 27.33
CA TYR A 77 -37.57 15.93 28.74
C TYR A 77 -36.09 16.07 29.06
N LYS A 78 -35.77 16.25 30.34
CA LYS A 78 -34.42 16.12 30.89
C LYS A 78 -34.12 14.66 31.21
N GLU A 79 -32.86 14.27 31.15
CA GLU A 79 -32.43 12.94 31.61
C GLU A 79 -32.32 12.91 33.13
N GLN A 80 -32.69 11.78 33.74
CA GLN A 80 -32.49 11.56 35.17
C GLN A 80 -30.99 11.49 35.49
N ALA A 81 -30.52 12.28 36.45
CA ALA A 81 -29.17 12.13 36.97
C ALA A 81 -29.06 10.79 37.71
N GLN A 82 -28.21 9.88 37.21
CA GLN A 82 -28.04 8.54 37.78
C GLN A 82 -27.61 8.62 39.26
N LYS A 83 -28.51 8.27 40.18
CA LYS A 83 -28.16 7.81 41.52
C LYS A 83 -27.48 6.45 41.38
N GLN A 84 -26.18 6.39 41.64
CA GLN A 84 -25.48 5.13 41.84
C GLN A 84 -26.09 4.41 43.04
N VAL A 85 -26.89 3.38 42.77
CA VAL A 85 -27.37 2.43 43.78
C VAL A 85 -26.50 1.20 43.68
N ALA A 86 -25.47 1.15 44.54
CA ALA A 86 -24.81 -0.08 44.90
C ALA A 86 -25.68 -0.80 45.96
N SER A 87 -26.07 -2.04 45.68
CA SER A 87 -26.59 -2.99 46.67
C SER A 87 -25.43 -3.94 47.02
N GLN A 88 -24.77 -3.70 48.15
CA GLN A 88 -25.01 -4.33 49.47
C GLN A 88 -24.64 -5.82 49.54
N GLU A 89 -23.45 -6.09 50.07
CA GLU A 89 -23.23 -7.14 51.08
C GLU A 89 -22.41 -6.54 52.24
N GLN A 90 -22.84 -6.83 53.48
CA GLN A 90 -22.32 -6.46 54.80
C GLN A 90 -22.58 -7.70 55.72
N PRO A 91 -22.00 -7.85 56.92
CA PRO A 91 -21.11 -6.97 57.69
C PRO A 91 -19.96 -7.70 58.49
N ASP A 92 -19.33 -6.93 59.39
CA ASP A 92 -18.47 -7.25 60.56
C ASP A 92 -16.95 -7.14 60.31
N GLU A 93 -16.11 -6.42 61.06
CA GLU A 93 -16.17 -5.68 62.33
C GLU A 93 -15.02 -4.63 62.37
N GLN A 94 -15.19 -3.51 63.08
CA GLN A 94 -14.13 -2.54 63.49
C GLN A 94 -13.48 -2.99 64.83
N PRO A 95 -12.39 -2.39 65.42
CA PRO A 95 -11.93 -0.99 65.29
C PRO A 95 -10.39 -0.70 65.39
N SER A 96 -10.07 0.61 65.26
CA SER A 96 -8.95 1.36 65.91
C SER A 96 -7.50 1.15 65.40
N SER A 97 -6.55 2.08 65.46
CA SER A 97 -6.45 3.55 65.53
C SER A 97 -4.95 3.90 65.48
N SER A 98 -4.63 5.13 65.02
CA SER A 98 -3.48 5.97 65.45
C SER A 98 -2.29 6.21 64.50
N ASN A 99 -2.04 7.52 64.37
CA ASN A 99 -0.78 8.25 64.26
C ASN A 99 -0.20 8.60 62.87
N ALA A 100 -0.46 9.86 62.52
CA ALA A 100 0.29 10.71 61.63
C ALA A 100 1.67 11.11 62.21
N VAL A 101 2.61 11.44 61.32
CA VAL A 101 3.25 12.77 61.14
C VAL A 101 4.60 12.59 60.42
N ASN A 102 4.77 13.25 59.27
CA ASN A 102 5.97 14.03 58.95
C ASN A 102 5.68 15.04 57.82
N GLY A 103 6.16 16.28 57.99
CA GLY A 103 6.06 17.40 57.04
C GLY A 103 6.81 17.15 55.73
N THR A 104 6.74 17.98 54.68
CA THR A 104 6.71 19.46 54.61
C THR A 104 6.24 19.87 53.17
N PRO A 105 6.27 21.13 52.68
CA PRO A 105 5.11 21.78 52.05
C PRO A 105 5.19 22.00 50.51
N ALA A 106 4.00 22.24 49.94
CA ALA A 106 3.63 23.12 48.81
C ALA A 106 4.58 23.35 47.62
N ILE A 107 4.05 23.21 46.40
CA ILE A 107 3.78 24.31 45.45
C ILE A 107 2.82 23.82 44.33
N THR A 108 1.93 24.74 43.97
CA THR A 108 0.76 24.75 43.07
C THR A 108 0.97 24.37 41.59
N PRO A 109 -0.13 24.14 40.85
CA PRO A 109 -0.42 25.07 39.74
C PRO A 109 -1.83 25.67 39.80
N ALA A 110 -1.89 26.92 39.37
CA ALA A 110 -3.04 27.80 39.42
C ALA A 110 -4.11 27.52 38.34
N ALA A 111 -5.36 27.68 38.77
CA ALA A 111 -6.53 28.24 38.08
C ALA A 111 -6.20 29.31 37.00
N SER A 112 -6.99 29.61 35.96
CA SER A 112 -8.33 29.19 35.52
C SER A 112 -8.69 29.83 34.16
N ALA A 113 -9.69 29.23 33.49
CA ALA A 113 -10.71 29.81 32.60
C ALA A 113 -10.27 30.39 31.23
N SER A 114 -10.81 29.90 30.11
CA SER A 114 -12.20 30.07 29.65
C SER A 114 -12.47 29.05 28.51
N GLY A 115 -13.59 28.33 28.45
CA GLY A 115 -14.94 28.87 28.26
C GLY A 115 -15.29 28.91 26.77
N SER A 116 -15.61 27.77 26.15
CA SER A 116 -16.17 27.73 24.79
C SER A 116 -17.12 26.54 24.64
N SER A 117 -18.37 26.87 24.42
CA SER A 117 -19.52 26.01 24.22
C SER A 117 -19.25 24.83 23.29
N ALA A 118 -19.43 23.61 23.78
CA ALA A 118 -19.63 22.45 22.92
C ALA A 118 -20.96 22.67 22.16
N LYS A 119 -20.84 23.08 20.90
CA LYS A 119 -21.94 23.09 19.94
C LYS A 119 -22.54 21.67 19.87
N PRO A 120 -23.86 21.54 19.66
CA PRO A 120 -24.47 20.22 19.44
C PRO A 120 -23.77 19.56 18.24
N VAL A 121 -23.45 18.28 18.38
CA VAL A 121 -22.89 17.46 17.29
C VAL A 121 -23.84 17.58 16.11
N SER A 122 -23.43 18.35 15.12
CA SER A 122 -24.02 18.34 13.80
C SER A 122 -23.92 16.91 13.28
N LEU A 123 -25.03 16.32 12.85
CA LEU A 123 -25.06 15.11 12.02
C LEU A 123 -24.41 15.45 10.67
N THR A 124 -23.09 15.72 10.67
CA THR A 124 -22.34 15.98 9.45
C THR A 124 -22.21 14.67 8.71
N ARG A 125 -22.57 14.67 7.43
CA ARG A 125 -22.42 13.49 6.58
C ARG A 125 -20.92 13.12 6.54
N PRO A 126 -20.55 11.82 6.50
CA PRO A 126 -19.15 11.39 6.59
C PRO A 126 -18.21 12.12 5.61
N TRP A 127 -18.73 12.47 4.44
CA TRP A 127 -17.97 13.14 3.36
C TRP A 127 -17.82 14.65 3.49
N GLU A 128 -18.55 15.33 4.39
CA GLU A 128 -18.55 16.80 4.46
C GLU A 128 -17.28 17.37 5.11
N ASN A 129 -16.69 16.64 6.07
CA ASN A 129 -15.52 17.09 6.83
C ASN A 129 -14.24 16.31 6.49
N VAL A 130 -14.24 15.58 5.37
CA VAL A 130 -13.07 14.82 4.94
C VAL A 130 -11.95 15.79 4.57
N ARG A 131 -10.78 15.58 5.17
CA ARG A 131 -9.55 16.25 4.77
C ARG A 131 -8.87 15.41 3.69
N GLU A 132 -9.04 15.84 2.45
CA GLU A 132 -8.39 15.22 1.28
C GLU A 132 -6.90 15.59 1.23
N ASP A 133 -6.12 14.80 0.49
CA ASP A 133 -4.70 15.06 0.31
C ASP A 133 -4.46 16.34 -0.50
N ALA A 134 -3.27 16.93 -0.35
CA ALA A 134 -2.91 18.16 -1.05
C ALA A 134 -3.02 18.03 -2.58
N VAL A 135 -2.70 16.87 -3.14
CA VAL A 135 -2.81 16.58 -4.58
C VAL A 135 -4.26 16.52 -5.06
N ASP A 136 -5.18 16.01 -4.24
CA ASP A 136 -6.61 15.98 -4.58
C ASP A 136 -7.21 17.38 -4.49
N ALA A 137 -6.85 18.13 -3.46
CA ALA A 137 -7.23 19.53 -3.34
C ALA A 137 -6.70 20.36 -4.52
N TYR A 138 -5.50 20.05 -5.03
CA TYR A 138 -4.94 20.66 -6.24
C TYR A 138 -5.80 20.37 -7.47
N TRP A 139 -6.11 19.11 -7.76
CA TRP A 139 -6.87 18.72 -8.95
C TRP A 139 -8.34 19.15 -8.88
N SER A 140 -8.95 19.16 -7.70
CA SER A 140 -10.34 19.60 -7.53
C SER A 140 -10.60 21.05 -7.90
N ARG A 141 -9.55 21.89 -7.96
CA ARG A 141 -9.62 23.31 -8.34
C ARG A 141 -9.37 23.55 -9.82
N LYS A 142 -9.01 22.51 -10.59
CA LYS A 142 -8.68 22.60 -12.01
C LYS A 142 -9.74 21.90 -12.86
N ASP A 143 -9.93 22.38 -14.09
CA ASP A 143 -10.84 21.73 -15.04
C ASP A 143 -10.19 20.55 -15.77
N GLY A 144 -8.85 20.54 -15.91
CA GLY A 144 -8.11 19.51 -16.62
C GLY A 144 -8.41 19.46 -18.11
N MET A 145 -8.96 20.52 -18.70
CA MET A 145 -9.30 20.53 -20.12
C MET A 145 -8.04 20.47 -20.99
N ILE A 146 -8.07 19.66 -22.04
CA ILE A 146 -6.94 19.44 -22.93
C ILE A 146 -7.05 20.43 -24.10
N PRO A 147 -6.16 21.42 -24.23
CA PRO A 147 -6.25 22.41 -25.29
C PRO A 147 -5.99 21.77 -26.66
N ARG A 148 -6.78 22.17 -27.67
CA ARG A 148 -6.57 21.76 -29.06
C ARG A 148 -6.16 22.95 -29.92
N PRO A 149 -5.18 22.80 -30.83
CA PRO A 149 -4.92 23.82 -31.84
C PRO A 149 -6.10 23.93 -32.81
N LYS A 150 -6.21 25.07 -33.49
CA LYS A 150 -7.20 25.26 -34.57
C LYS A 150 -6.91 24.29 -35.71
N ASP A 151 -7.89 23.47 -36.07
CA ASP A 151 -7.77 22.56 -37.21
C ASP A 151 -7.78 23.35 -38.52
N THR A 152 -6.70 23.22 -39.30
CA THR A 152 -6.53 23.99 -40.54
C THR A 152 -7.48 23.59 -41.66
N LYS A 153 -8.09 22.40 -41.59
CA LYS A 153 -8.95 21.82 -42.63
C LYS A 153 -10.44 21.99 -42.30
N PHE A 154 -10.82 21.82 -41.04
CA PHE A 154 -12.22 21.74 -40.62
C PHE A 154 -12.73 22.99 -39.87
N CYS A 155 -11.86 23.80 -39.25
CA CYS A 155 -12.30 25.03 -38.59
C CYS A 155 -12.66 26.12 -39.61
N ARG A 156 -13.93 26.55 -39.62
CA ARG A 156 -14.45 27.63 -40.49
C ARG A 156 -14.80 28.90 -39.71
N HIS A 157 -13.91 29.33 -38.84
CA HIS A 157 -14.10 30.52 -38.01
C HIS A 157 -12.79 31.32 -37.87
N GLY A 158 -12.90 32.60 -37.48
CA GLY A 158 -11.74 33.46 -37.20
C GLY A 158 -10.93 33.02 -35.98
N ASP A 159 -9.79 33.65 -35.73
CA ASP A 159 -8.80 33.16 -34.74
C ASP A 159 -9.21 33.27 -33.27
N LYS A 160 -10.22 34.10 -32.97
CA LYS A 160 -10.80 34.25 -31.63
C LYS A 160 -12.09 33.45 -31.40
N ALA A 161 -12.52 32.69 -32.40
CA ALA A 161 -13.71 31.85 -32.31
C ALA A 161 -13.31 30.38 -32.11
N MET A 162 -14.27 29.55 -31.70
CA MET A 162 -14.08 28.14 -31.41
C MET A 162 -15.24 27.34 -32.00
N CYS A 163 -14.96 26.11 -32.45
CA CYS A 163 -15.96 25.14 -32.91
C CYS A 163 -15.61 23.75 -32.39
N ASP A 164 -16.46 22.76 -32.70
CA ASP A 164 -16.30 21.38 -32.23
C ASP A 164 -14.96 20.72 -32.61
N TYR A 165 -14.27 21.22 -33.64
CA TYR A 165 -12.96 20.71 -34.08
C TYR A 165 -11.78 21.26 -33.27
N CYS A 166 -11.93 22.40 -32.59
CA CYS A 166 -10.85 23.03 -31.83
C CYS A 166 -11.23 23.36 -30.37
N MET A 167 -12.44 23.03 -29.94
CA MET A 167 -12.79 23.15 -28.52
C MET A 167 -11.92 22.23 -27.66
N PRO A 168 -11.48 22.64 -26.46
CA PRO A 168 -10.72 21.76 -25.58
C PRO A 168 -11.44 20.43 -25.34
N LEU A 169 -10.67 19.34 -25.28
CA LEU A 169 -11.21 18.03 -24.96
C LEU A 169 -11.37 17.88 -23.44
N GLU A 170 -12.31 17.04 -23.04
CA GLU A 170 -12.43 16.62 -21.64
C GLU A 170 -11.23 15.74 -21.25
N PRO A 171 -10.80 15.76 -19.97
CA PRO A 171 -9.67 14.95 -19.51
C PRO A 171 -9.93 13.44 -19.57
N TYR A 172 -11.18 13.01 -19.76
CA TYR A 172 -11.58 11.61 -19.89
C TYR A 172 -11.90 11.20 -21.33
N ASP A 173 -11.43 11.97 -22.33
CA ASP A 173 -11.61 11.65 -23.74
C ASP A 173 -10.88 10.35 -24.13
N ALA A 174 -11.65 9.34 -24.55
CA ALA A 174 -11.11 8.02 -24.85
C ALA A 174 -10.18 8.00 -26.08
N LYS A 175 -10.44 8.88 -27.05
CA LYS A 175 -9.62 8.96 -28.27
C LYS A 175 -8.26 9.56 -27.97
N TYR A 176 -8.22 10.65 -27.19
CA TYR A 176 -6.97 11.23 -26.71
C TYR A 176 -6.12 10.22 -25.93
N HIS A 177 -6.74 9.47 -25.01
CA HIS A 177 -6.01 8.45 -24.26
C HIS A 177 -5.41 7.36 -25.16
N ALA A 178 -6.17 6.87 -26.14
CA ALA A 178 -5.68 5.87 -27.09
C ALA A 178 -4.50 6.41 -27.94
N GLU A 179 -4.61 7.64 -28.46
CA GLU A 179 -3.57 8.29 -29.27
C GLU A 179 -2.26 8.55 -28.49
N ASN A 180 -2.35 8.68 -27.16
CA ASN A 180 -1.20 8.95 -26.28
C ASN A 180 -0.76 7.70 -25.48
N ASN A 181 -1.23 6.50 -25.83
CA ASN A 181 -0.89 5.24 -25.15
C ASN A 181 -1.21 5.21 -23.65
N ILE A 182 -2.25 5.93 -23.23
CA ILE A 182 -2.72 5.97 -21.85
C ILE A 182 -3.74 4.85 -21.63
N LYS A 183 -3.32 3.79 -20.94
CA LYS A 183 -4.12 2.56 -20.73
C LYS A 183 -5.34 2.76 -19.82
N HIS A 184 -5.22 3.63 -18.82
CA HIS A 184 -6.26 3.90 -17.82
C HIS A 184 -6.42 5.42 -17.65
N SER A 185 -7.65 5.88 -17.48
CA SER A 185 -7.92 7.27 -17.10
C SER A 185 -7.39 7.54 -15.69
N SER A 186 -6.93 8.76 -15.42
CA SER A 186 -6.61 9.17 -14.05
C SER A 186 -7.89 9.18 -13.19
N PHE A 187 -7.72 9.00 -11.87
CA PHE A 187 -8.83 9.05 -10.91
C PHE A 187 -9.62 10.36 -11.00
N HIS A 188 -8.94 11.51 -11.10
CA HIS A 188 -9.62 12.82 -11.14
C HIS A 188 -10.39 13.03 -12.45
N ALA A 189 -9.88 12.55 -13.59
CA ALA A 189 -10.62 12.57 -14.85
C ALA A 189 -11.87 11.66 -14.78
N TYR A 190 -11.75 10.47 -14.20
CA TYR A 190 -12.86 9.55 -13.95
C TYR A 190 -13.92 10.15 -13.01
N LEU A 191 -13.48 10.73 -11.89
CA LEU A 191 -14.34 11.43 -10.94
C LEU A 191 -15.10 12.57 -11.63
N LYS A 192 -14.42 13.35 -12.49
CA LYS A 192 -15.07 14.44 -13.24
C LYS A 192 -16.17 13.91 -14.15
N LYS A 193 -15.90 12.82 -14.90
CA LYS A 193 -16.89 12.12 -15.76
C LYS A 193 -18.13 11.71 -14.95
N LEU A 194 -17.94 11.05 -13.80
CA LEU A 194 -19.06 10.61 -12.95
C LEU A 194 -19.81 11.77 -12.31
N ASN A 195 -19.08 12.81 -11.88
CA ASN A 195 -19.69 13.97 -11.23
C ASN A 195 -20.57 14.76 -12.19
N ILE A 196 -20.14 14.94 -13.44
CA ILE A 196 -20.97 15.56 -14.49
C ILE A 196 -22.24 14.73 -14.70
N ALA A 197 -22.12 13.41 -14.87
CA ALA A 197 -23.27 12.54 -15.05
C ALA A 197 -24.25 12.57 -13.86
N THR A 198 -23.74 12.73 -12.64
CA THR A 198 -24.54 12.66 -11.41
C THR A 198 -25.14 14.01 -10.99
N ASN A 199 -24.40 15.10 -11.18
CA ASN A 199 -24.68 16.40 -10.55
C ASN A 199 -24.80 17.58 -11.51
N ALA A 200 -24.55 17.46 -12.82
CA ALA A 200 -24.56 18.61 -13.74
C ALA A 200 -25.88 19.41 -13.75
N SER A 201 -27.02 18.75 -13.55
CA SER A 201 -28.35 19.37 -13.54
C SER A 201 -28.88 19.71 -12.15
N LYS A 202 -28.12 19.43 -11.07
CA LYS A 202 -28.57 19.57 -9.68
C LYS A 202 -28.03 20.84 -9.04
N PRO A 203 -28.81 21.53 -8.19
CA PRO A 203 -28.30 22.66 -7.42
C PRO A 203 -27.25 22.19 -6.40
N ALA A 204 -26.27 23.04 -6.09
CA ALA A 204 -25.16 22.68 -5.20
C ALA A 204 -25.59 22.17 -3.81
N GLN A 205 -26.75 22.61 -3.30
CA GLN A 205 -27.29 22.17 -2.01
C GLN A 205 -27.78 20.70 -2.00
N THR A 206 -27.97 20.09 -3.16
CA THR A 206 -28.40 18.68 -3.30
C THR A 206 -27.30 17.80 -3.89
N TYR A 207 -26.03 18.18 -3.66
CA TYR A 207 -24.87 17.40 -4.08
C TYR A 207 -24.96 15.94 -3.62
N ILE A 208 -24.77 15.02 -4.57
CA ILE A 208 -24.69 13.58 -4.33
C ILE A 208 -23.25 13.14 -4.64
N PRO A 209 -22.48 12.64 -3.65
CA PRO A 209 -21.20 11.99 -3.89
C PRO A 209 -21.31 10.95 -5.03
N PRO A 210 -20.58 11.12 -6.14
CA PRO A 210 -20.72 10.27 -7.32
C PRO A 210 -19.96 8.93 -7.22
N LEU A 211 -19.07 8.79 -6.24
CA LEU A 211 -18.29 7.57 -6.04
C LEU A 211 -19.01 6.61 -5.08
N GLU A 212 -18.98 5.33 -5.42
CA GLU A 212 -19.50 4.24 -4.59
C GLU A 212 -18.39 3.22 -4.39
N GLU A 213 -17.95 3.04 -3.14
CA GLU A 213 -16.96 2.02 -2.78
C GLU A 213 -17.59 0.62 -2.90
N PRO A 214 -16.93 -0.34 -3.57
CA PRO A 214 -17.43 -1.70 -3.65
C PRO A 214 -17.54 -2.34 -2.26
N ASN A 215 -18.78 -2.63 -1.85
CA ASN A 215 -19.05 -3.35 -0.61
C ASN A 215 -19.85 -4.62 -0.92
N TYR A 216 -19.20 -5.77 -0.74
CA TYR A 216 -19.77 -7.09 -1.03
C TYR A 216 -20.24 -7.83 0.22
N SER A 217 -20.28 -7.16 1.38
CA SER A 217 -20.79 -7.75 2.62
C SER A 217 -22.31 -7.77 2.65
N VAL A 218 -22.88 -8.72 3.40
CA VAL A 218 -24.31 -8.70 3.73
C VAL A 218 -24.58 -7.49 4.61
N ARG A 219 -25.59 -6.68 4.28
CA ARG A 219 -25.91 -5.48 5.06
C ARG A 219 -26.47 -5.86 6.44
N VAL A 220 -25.75 -5.47 7.50
CA VAL A 220 -26.15 -5.66 8.90
C VAL A 220 -26.16 -4.30 9.63
N PRO A 221 -27.28 -3.89 10.27
CA PRO A 221 -28.58 -4.56 10.29
C PRO A 221 -29.27 -4.55 8.92
N CYS A 222 -30.11 -5.54 8.65
CA CYS A 222 -30.83 -5.61 7.38
C CYS A 222 -31.79 -4.41 7.24
N PRO A 223 -31.77 -3.68 6.10
CA PRO A 223 -32.68 -2.55 5.85
C PRO A 223 -34.17 -2.92 5.91
N SER A 224 -34.51 -4.21 5.78
CA SER A 224 -35.90 -4.67 5.88
C SER A 224 -36.39 -4.80 7.33
N GLY A 225 -35.50 -5.08 8.29
CA GLY A 225 -35.86 -5.40 9.67
C GLY A 225 -36.76 -6.64 9.86
N GLN A 226 -36.95 -7.47 8.83
CA GLN A 226 -37.95 -8.55 8.81
C GLN A 226 -37.38 -9.97 9.03
N HIS A 227 -36.09 -10.09 9.29
CA HIS A 227 -35.44 -11.35 9.61
C HIS A 227 -34.34 -11.13 10.64
N PRO A 228 -33.92 -12.18 11.38
CA PRO A 228 -32.76 -12.11 12.27
C PRO A 228 -31.50 -11.64 11.51
N PRO A 229 -30.55 -10.98 12.17
CA PRO A 229 -29.28 -10.61 11.55
C PRO A 229 -28.57 -11.81 10.90
N TRP A 230 -27.79 -11.55 9.86
CA TRP A 230 -26.87 -12.52 9.29
C TRP A 230 -25.94 -13.05 10.41
N PRO A 231 -25.65 -14.37 10.48
CA PRO A 231 -25.95 -15.43 9.50
C PRO A 231 -27.33 -16.11 9.63
N ALA A 232 -28.15 -15.77 10.62
CA ALA A 232 -29.40 -16.46 10.91
C ALA A 232 -30.55 -16.12 9.93
N GLY A 233 -30.43 -15.04 9.15
CA GLY A 233 -31.39 -14.70 8.11
C GLY A 233 -30.81 -13.78 7.05
N ILE A 234 -31.32 -13.90 5.83
CA ILE A 234 -30.96 -13.06 4.68
C ILE A 234 -32.19 -12.80 3.82
N CYS A 235 -32.25 -11.63 3.19
CA CYS A 235 -33.25 -11.31 2.16
C CYS A 235 -32.60 -10.56 1.00
N THR A 236 -33.33 -10.42 -0.11
CA THR A 236 -32.84 -9.76 -1.33
C THR A 236 -32.45 -8.29 -1.13
N LYS A 237 -32.85 -7.65 -0.03
CA LYS A 237 -32.49 -6.25 0.29
C LYS A 237 -31.18 -6.09 1.05
N CYS A 238 -30.73 -7.12 1.77
CA CYS A 238 -29.42 -7.10 2.45
C CYS A 238 -28.37 -7.96 1.75
N GLN A 239 -28.80 -8.92 0.93
CA GLN A 239 -27.94 -9.75 0.12
C GLN A 239 -27.17 -8.88 -0.91
N PRO A 240 -25.84 -9.02 -1.00
CA PRO A 240 -25.06 -8.34 -2.03
C PRO A 240 -25.40 -8.93 -3.41
N SER A 241 -25.45 -8.06 -4.42
CA SER A 241 -25.72 -8.45 -5.81
C SER A 241 -24.60 -9.33 -6.38
N ALA A 242 -24.92 -10.05 -7.46
CA ALA A 242 -23.91 -10.78 -8.23
C ALA A 242 -22.81 -9.83 -8.73
N ILE A 243 -21.56 -10.24 -8.58
CA ILE A 243 -20.39 -9.46 -9.00
C ILE A 243 -20.07 -9.81 -10.45
N THR A 244 -19.76 -8.78 -11.24
CA THR A 244 -19.18 -8.96 -12.58
C THR A 244 -17.87 -8.21 -12.64
N LEU A 245 -16.77 -8.93 -12.64
CA LEU A 245 -15.41 -8.42 -12.75
C LEU A 245 -15.17 -7.89 -14.16
N GLN A 246 -14.61 -6.70 -14.24
CA GLN A 246 -14.24 -6.02 -15.47
C GLN A 246 -12.89 -5.32 -15.25
N SER A 247 -12.13 -5.11 -16.31
CA SER A 247 -10.92 -4.28 -16.23
C SER A 247 -11.30 -2.88 -15.75
N GLN A 248 -10.60 -2.38 -14.74
CA GLN A 248 -10.88 -1.06 -14.19
C GLN A 248 -10.48 0.04 -15.19
N GLU A 249 -11.41 0.94 -15.52
CA GLU A 249 -11.19 2.02 -16.51
C GLU A 249 -10.25 3.12 -16.02
N PHE A 250 -10.01 3.20 -14.71
CA PHE A 250 -9.22 4.24 -14.07
C PHE A 250 -8.18 3.68 -13.10
N ARG A 251 -7.23 4.52 -12.71
CA ARG A 251 -6.25 4.21 -11.65
C ARG A 251 -6.12 5.37 -10.65
N MET A 252 -5.79 5.04 -9.41
CA MET A 252 -5.70 6.03 -8.32
C MET A 252 -4.39 6.82 -8.39
N VAL A 253 -3.31 6.16 -8.80
CA VAL A 253 -2.02 6.75 -9.13
C VAL A 253 -1.65 6.33 -10.54
N ASP A 254 -1.06 7.24 -11.31
CA ASP A 254 -0.73 7.05 -12.72
C ASP A 254 0.72 6.64 -12.94
N HIS A 255 1.61 7.12 -12.08
CA HIS A 255 3.06 6.98 -12.23
C HIS A 255 3.76 6.80 -10.88
N VAL A 256 4.81 5.98 -10.84
CA VAL A 256 5.73 5.86 -9.69
C VAL A 256 7.08 6.44 -10.10
N GLU A 257 7.49 7.53 -9.45
CA GLU A 257 8.76 8.20 -9.72
C GLU A 257 9.72 7.95 -8.55
N PHE A 258 10.84 7.29 -8.80
CA PHE A 258 11.90 7.15 -7.80
C PHE A 258 12.81 8.37 -7.89
N SER A 259 12.98 9.12 -6.78
CA SER A 259 13.71 10.39 -6.83
C SER A 259 15.19 10.23 -7.17
N HIS A 260 15.77 9.06 -6.90
CA HIS A 260 17.14 8.72 -7.26
C HIS A 260 17.32 7.20 -7.54
N PRO A 261 18.12 6.79 -8.56
CA PRO A 261 18.41 5.37 -8.86
C PRO A 261 19.00 4.57 -7.70
N GLN A 262 19.75 5.22 -6.81
CA GLN A 262 20.35 4.59 -5.63
C GLN A 262 19.31 3.88 -4.73
N LEU A 263 18.06 4.35 -4.71
CA LEU A 263 16.98 3.69 -3.98
C LEU A 263 16.81 2.23 -4.44
N ILE A 264 16.82 2.00 -5.75
CA ILE A 264 16.70 0.67 -6.35
C ILE A 264 18.00 -0.11 -6.16
N GLU A 265 19.15 0.52 -6.42
CA GLU A 265 20.45 -0.14 -6.27
C GLU A 265 20.71 -0.64 -4.85
N ASN A 266 20.18 0.03 -3.82
CA ASN A 266 20.30 -0.43 -2.43
C ASN A 266 19.63 -1.80 -2.19
N LEU A 267 18.46 -2.06 -2.79
CA LEU A 267 17.83 -3.39 -2.73
C LEU A 267 18.61 -4.41 -3.55
N LEU A 268 19.07 -4.01 -4.75
CA LEU A 268 19.85 -4.89 -5.61
C LEU A 268 21.19 -5.27 -4.98
N ALA A 269 21.85 -4.36 -4.27
CA ALA A 269 23.08 -4.65 -3.53
C ALA A 269 22.85 -5.72 -2.46
N PHE A 270 21.71 -5.67 -1.74
CA PHE A 270 21.34 -6.72 -0.79
C PHE A 270 21.15 -8.07 -1.49
N TRP A 271 20.38 -8.11 -2.58
CA TRP A 271 20.14 -9.34 -3.33
C TRP A 271 21.43 -9.91 -3.91
N ARG A 272 22.30 -9.08 -4.50
CA ARG A 272 23.61 -9.49 -5.04
C ARG A 272 24.53 -10.06 -3.96
N ALA A 273 24.48 -9.52 -2.74
CA ALA A 273 25.31 -9.98 -1.63
C ALA A 273 24.80 -11.27 -0.97
N THR A 274 23.49 -11.54 -1.03
CA THR A 274 22.85 -12.62 -0.24
C THR A 274 22.22 -13.73 -1.07
N GLY A 275 21.85 -13.46 -2.33
CA GLY A 275 21.05 -14.35 -3.17
C GLY A 275 19.58 -14.50 -2.74
N THR A 276 19.12 -13.72 -1.77
CA THR A 276 17.76 -13.81 -1.20
C THR A 276 16.90 -12.59 -1.54
N GLN A 277 15.58 -12.78 -1.61
CA GLN A 277 14.64 -11.71 -1.94
C GLN A 277 14.52 -10.67 -0.82
N ARG A 278 14.09 -9.45 -1.18
CA ARG A 278 13.98 -8.32 -0.26
C ARG A 278 12.70 -7.52 -0.46
N TYR A 279 12.20 -6.94 0.62
CA TYR A 279 11.01 -6.11 0.71
C TYR A 279 11.30 -4.75 1.36
N GLY A 280 10.60 -3.70 0.93
CA GLY A 280 10.62 -2.39 1.57
C GLY A 280 9.32 -1.61 1.42
N PHE A 281 9.02 -0.76 2.39
CA PHE A 281 7.97 0.25 2.30
C PHE A 281 8.51 1.51 1.62
N LEU A 282 7.76 2.02 0.65
CA LEU A 282 8.11 3.23 -0.08
C LEU A 282 7.65 4.45 0.72
N LEU A 283 8.60 5.30 1.11
CA LEU A 283 8.33 6.57 1.78
C LEU A 283 8.43 7.70 0.76
N GLY A 284 7.40 8.54 0.72
CA GLY A 284 7.22 9.47 -0.39
C GLY A 284 6.10 10.46 -0.18
N HIS A 285 5.68 11.09 -1.28
CA HIS A 285 4.52 11.97 -1.34
C HIS A 285 3.87 11.89 -2.72
N TYR A 286 2.66 12.44 -2.84
CA TYR A 286 1.92 12.45 -4.11
C TYR A 286 1.98 13.83 -4.75
N GLU A 287 2.26 13.87 -6.05
CA GLU A 287 2.33 15.09 -6.84
C GLU A 287 1.45 15.01 -8.09
N PRO A 288 1.05 16.17 -8.66
CA PRO A 288 0.44 16.22 -9.98
C PRO A 288 1.38 15.62 -11.05
N TYR A 289 0.82 14.81 -11.95
CA TYR A 289 1.53 14.25 -13.08
C TYR A 289 0.88 14.72 -14.39
N GLU A 290 1.56 15.61 -15.10
CA GLU A 290 0.98 16.34 -16.25
C GLU A 290 0.99 15.55 -17.56
N VAL A 291 1.77 14.47 -17.66
CA VAL A 291 1.82 13.60 -18.86
C VAL A 291 0.47 12.90 -19.08
N VAL A 292 -0.28 12.64 -18.01
CA VAL A 292 -1.64 12.09 -18.05
C VAL A 292 -2.62 13.20 -17.64
N PRO A 293 -3.74 13.40 -18.35
CA PRO A 293 -4.74 14.40 -17.96
C PRO A 293 -5.20 14.21 -16.51
N MET A 294 -4.98 15.24 -15.68
CA MET A 294 -5.26 15.21 -14.23
C MET A 294 -4.58 14.07 -13.47
N GLY A 295 -3.39 13.65 -13.91
CA GLY A 295 -2.69 12.50 -13.36
C GLY A 295 -2.09 12.75 -11.98
N ILE A 296 -1.81 11.67 -11.25
CA ILE A 296 -1.09 11.68 -9.98
C ILE A 296 0.15 10.80 -10.10
N LYS A 297 1.30 11.28 -9.62
CA LYS A 297 2.49 10.44 -9.41
C LYS A 297 2.77 10.26 -7.92
N ALA A 298 3.24 9.07 -7.55
CA ALA A 298 3.87 8.81 -6.25
C ALA A 298 5.37 9.03 -6.41
N VAL A 299 5.91 10.04 -5.71
CA VAL A 299 7.35 10.31 -5.68
C VAL A 299 7.93 9.60 -4.46
N VAL A 300 8.85 8.67 -4.70
CA VAL A 300 9.54 7.88 -3.67
C VAL A 300 10.86 8.56 -3.32
N GLU A 301 11.06 8.82 -2.03
CA GLU A 301 12.21 9.56 -1.49
C GLU A 301 13.12 8.69 -0.61
N ALA A 302 12.57 7.65 0.00
CA ALA A 302 13.31 6.66 0.77
C ALA A 302 12.58 5.31 0.73
N ILE A 303 13.31 4.23 1.01
CA ILE A 303 12.75 2.89 1.16
C ILE A 303 13.11 2.39 2.55
N HIS A 304 12.10 2.12 3.37
CA HIS A 304 12.27 1.61 4.72
C HIS A 304 12.04 0.11 4.78
N GLU A 305 12.99 -0.64 5.31
CA GLU A 305 12.94 -2.10 5.32
C GLU A 305 12.41 -2.60 6.67
N PRO A 306 11.19 -3.18 6.74
CA PRO A 306 10.70 -3.77 7.98
C PRO A 306 11.46 -5.06 8.33
N PRO A 307 11.33 -5.58 9.57
CA PRO A 307 11.82 -6.90 9.94
C PRO A 307 11.29 -7.97 8.99
N GLN A 308 12.19 -8.75 8.39
CA GLN A 308 11.87 -9.73 7.36
C GLN A 308 12.95 -10.80 7.25
N GLU A 309 12.54 -11.98 6.78
CA GLU A 309 13.40 -13.11 6.47
C GLU A 309 13.28 -13.39 4.96
N GLY A 310 14.38 -13.18 4.23
CA GLY A 310 14.44 -13.41 2.79
C GLY A 310 14.81 -14.85 2.45
N GLU A 311 14.16 -15.42 1.44
CA GLU A 311 14.48 -16.72 0.85
C GLU A 311 14.81 -16.56 -0.64
N THR A 312 15.18 -17.64 -1.33
CA THR A 312 15.53 -17.58 -2.76
C THR A 312 14.32 -17.34 -3.68
N ASP A 313 13.14 -17.77 -3.26
CA ASP A 313 11.89 -17.79 -4.02
C ASP A 313 10.73 -17.10 -3.28
N GLY A 314 11.03 -16.40 -2.19
CA GLY A 314 10.03 -15.69 -1.40
C GLY A 314 10.66 -14.93 -0.23
N LEU A 315 9.82 -14.41 0.65
CA LEU A 315 10.21 -13.80 1.92
C LEU A 315 9.04 -13.82 2.89
N THR A 316 9.35 -13.78 4.19
CA THR A 316 8.38 -13.67 5.27
C THR A 316 8.58 -12.36 6.02
N LEU A 317 7.52 -11.58 6.20
CA LEU A 317 7.55 -10.35 6.98
C LEU A 317 7.27 -10.64 8.46
N GLY A 318 7.96 -9.93 9.36
CA GLY A 318 7.62 -9.91 10.78
C GLY A 318 6.33 -9.12 11.00
N VAL A 319 5.21 -9.81 11.23
CA VAL A 319 3.89 -9.21 11.49
C VAL A 319 3.47 -9.51 12.94
N PRO A 320 3.03 -8.51 13.73
CA PRO A 320 2.81 -7.11 13.37
C PRO A 320 4.13 -6.33 13.18
N TRP A 321 4.12 -5.33 12.29
CA TRP A 321 5.24 -4.40 12.16
C TRP A 321 5.20 -3.40 13.33
N GLU A 322 5.85 -3.76 14.43
CA GLU A 322 5.80 -3.00 15.70
C GLU A 322 6.27 -1.54 15.53
N ASP A 323 7.21 -1.31 14.61
CA ASP A 323 7.83 -0.01 14.35
C ASP A 323 7.00 0.91 13.43
N GLN A 324 5.88 0.43 12.87
CA GLN A 324 5.08 1.16 11.88
C GLN A 324 4.73 2.58 12.33
N ALA A 325 4.16 2.73 13.53
CA ALA A 325 3.71 4.03 14.03
C ALA A 325 4.88 5.03 14.22
N ARG A 326 6.05 4.53 14.61
CA ARG A 326 7.27 5.35 14.75
C ARG A 326 7.71 5.87 13.39
N VAL A 327 7.79 4.97 12.41
CA VAL A 327 8.23 5.28 11.05
C VAL A 327 7.27 6.22 10.34
N GLU A 328 5.95 6.01 10.48
CA GLU A 328 4.93 6.92 9.93
C GLU A 328 5.01 8.33 10.54
N ARG A 329 5.21 8.43 11.86
CA ARG A 329 5.42 9.72 12.54
C ARG A 329 6.68 10.41 12.01
N LEU A 330 7.77 9.68 11.87
CA LEU A 330 9.05 10.22 11.41
C LEU A 330 8.97 10.66 9.94
N ALA A 331 8.36 9.84 9.08
CA ALA A 331 8.06 10.19 7.70
C ALA A 331 7.22 11.47 7.65
N SER A 332 6.17 11.58 8.48
CA SER A 332 5.34 12.78 8.55
C SER A 332 6.13 14.04 8.96
N ALA A 333 7.06 13.92 9.91
CA ALA A 333 7.96 15.02 10.29
C ALA A 333 8.90 15.45 9.15
N CYS A 334 9.25 14.53 8.25
CA CYS A 334 9.97 14.80 7.00
C CYS A 334 9.05 15.22 5.84
N GLY A 335 7.74 15.41 6.07
CA GLY A 335 6.75 15.73 5.02
C GLY A 335 6.47 14.58 4.06
N LEU A 336 6.72 13.35 4.48
CA LEU A 336 6.53 12.10 3.76
C LEU A 336 5.39 11.28 4.36
N GLN A 337 4.96 10.26 3.63
CA GLN A 337 4.04 9.21 4.07
C GLN A 337 4.43 7.89 3.41
N VAL A 338 3.88 6.77 3.89
CA VAL A 338 4.01 5.49 3.18
C VAL A 338 3.13 5.55 1.93
N VAL A 339 3.77 5.54 0.75
CA VAL A 339 3.08 5.66 -0.55
C VAL A 339 2.90 4.31 -1.25
N GLY A 340 3.59 3.27 -0.79
CA GLY A 340 3.52 1.95 -1.41
C GLY A 340 4.48 0.93 -0.82
N GLN A 341 4.65 -0.17 -1.55
CA GLN A 341 5.59 -1.24 -1.25
C GLN A 341 6.44 -1.59 -2.47
N ILE A 342 7.58 -2.21 -2.22
CA ILE A 342 8.46 -2.75 -3.24
C ILE A 342 9.07 -4.08 -2.79
N TYR A 343 9.19 -5.04 -3.70
CA TYR A 343 9.90 -6.29 -3.42
C TYR A 343 10.60 -6.84 -4.66
N THR A 344 11.59 -7.70 -4.43
CA THR A 344 12.35 -8.37 -5.49
C THR A 344 11.81 -9.76 -5.77
N ASP A 345 11.89 -10.16 -7.04
CA ASP A 345 11.69 -11.52 -7.50
C ASP A 345 12.78 -11.87 -8.52
N LEU A 346 14.03 -11.88 -8.06
CA LEU A 346 15.22 -12.00 -8.90
C LEU A 346 15.85 -13.38 -8.82
N THR A 347 16.20 -13.95 -9.97
CA THR A 347 16.93 -15.21 -10.07
C THR A 347 17.99 -15.05 -11.15
N PRO A 348 19.27 -15.40 -10.90
CA PRO A 348 20.30 -15.30 -11.93
C PRO A 348 19.91 -16.10 -13.17
N ALA A 349 20.20 -15.56 -14.36
CA ALA A 349 19.91 -16.23 -15.63
C ALA A 349 20.68 -17.55 -15.78
N ASP A 350 21.87 -17.63 -15.17
CA ASP A 350 22.60 -18.87 -14.95
C ASP A 350 22.84 -19.10 -13.45
N PRO A 351 22.06 -19.97 -12.80
CA PRO A 351 22.26 -20.34 -11.39
C PRO A 351 23.59 -21.04 -11.11
N THR A 352 24.25 -21.59 -12.14
CA THR A 352 25.55 -22.27 -11.98
C THR A 352 26.74 -21.30 -12.04
N PHE A 353 26.52 -20.07 -12.51
CA PHE A 353 27.55 -19.05 -12.73
C PHE A 353 28.72 -19.54 -13.60
N THR A 354 28.45 -20.45 -14.55
CA THR A 354 29.46 -21.03 -15.44
C THR A 354 29.48 -20.40 -16.82
N ASP A 355 28.37 -19.78 -17.25
CA ASP A 355 28.24 -19.13 -18.55
C ASP A 355 28.55 -17.61 -18.44
N PRO A 356 29.72 -17.14 -18.92
CA PRO A 356 30.08 -15.72 -18.83
C PRO A 356 29.15 -14.82 -19.64
N SER A 357 28.46 -15.35 -20.67
CA SER A 357 27.53 -14.57 -21.48
C SER A 357 26.26 -14.18 -20.71
N LYS A 358 25.99 -14.85 -19.58
CA LYS A 358 24.84 -14.60 -18.71
C LYS A 358 25.21 -13.88 -17.41
N ALA A 359 26.46 -13.48 -17.27
CA ALA A 359 26.92 -12.74 -16.10
C ALA A 359 26.13 -11.43 -15.95
N GLY A 360 25.52 -11.24 -14.77
CA GLY A 360 24.71 -10.06 -14.46
C GLY A 360 23.29 -10.06 -15.02
N LEU A 361 22.90 -11.08 -15.80
CA LEU A 361 21.53 -11.24 -16.31
C LEU A 361 20.66 -12.02 -15.31
N VAL A 362 19.35 -11.78 -15.37
CA VAL A 362 18.33 -12.45 -14.54
C VAL A 362 17.27 -13.14 -15.41
N LEU A 363 16.57 -14.13 -14.86
CA LEU A 363 15.47 -14.81 -15.55
C LEU A 363 14.24 -13.91 -15.69
N CYS A 364 13.64 -13.90 -16.89
CA CYS A 364 12.31 -13.34 -17.12
C CYS A 364 11.23 -14.31 -16.62
N LYS A 365 10.82 -14.19 -15.35
CA LYS A 365 9.77 -15.04 -14.76
C LYS A 365 8.37 -14.50 -14.99
N ARG A 366 8.24 -13.19 -15.21
CA ARG A 366 6.97 -12.45 -15.22
C ARG A 366 6.70 -11.88 -16.61
N HIS A 367 5.88 -12.57 -17.39
CA HIS A 367 5.54 -12.20 -18.76
C HIS A 367 4.12 -12.66 -19.11
N LYS A 368 3.67 -12.36 -20.33
CA LYS A 368 2.30 -12.64 -20.82
C LYS A 368 1.89 -14.12 -20.73
N ASP A 369 2.84 -15.04 -20.82
CA ASP A 369 2.59 -16.49 -20.81
C ASP A 369 2.78 -17.10 -19.40
N SER A 370 3.06 -16.28 -18.38
CA SER A 370 3.17 -16.69 -16.98
C SER A 370 2.18 -15.92 -16.08
N PHE A 371 2.66 -14.92 -15.35
CA PHE A 371 1.89 -14.01 -14.51
C PHE A 371 2.70 -12.73 -14.29
N PHE A 372 2.02 -11.62 -14.03
CA PHE A 372 2.67 -10.35 -13.69
C PHE A 372 2.76 -10.14 -12.18
N ILE A 373 1.64 -10.33 -11.47
CA ILE A 373 1.54 -10.39 -10.02
C ILE A 373 0.81 -11.69 -9.67
N SER A 374 1.31 -12.44 -8.68
CA SER A 374 0.69 -13.68 -8.24
C SER A 374 -0.61 -13.42 -7.46
N SER A 375 -1.47 -14.42 -7.33
CA SER A 375 -2.70 -14.33 -6.54
C SER A 375 -2.41 -14.12 -5.04
N LEU A 376 -1.27 -14.58 -4.54
CA LEU A 376 -0.79 -14.32 -3.18
C LEU A 376 -0.40 -12.85 -3.01
N GLU A 377 0.47 -12.34 -3.89
CA GLU A 377 0.90 -10.94 -3.90
C GLU A 377 -0.28 -9.99 -4.09
N THR A 378 -1.25 -10.36 -4.95
CA THR A 378 -2.48 -9.59 -5.18
C THR A 378 -3.31 -9.48 -3.91
N THR A 379 -3.47 -10.59 -3.18
CA THR A 379 -4.23 -10.60 -1.93
C THR A 379 -3.52 -9.76 -0.86
N PHE A 380 -2.19 -9.86 -0.78
CA PHE A 380 -1.38 -9.07 0.14
C PHE A 380 -1.43 -7.56 -0.18
N ALA A 381 -1.23 -7.18 -1.43
CA ALA A 381 -1.33 -5.79 -1.89
C ALA A 381 -2.73 -5.19 -1.66
N ALA A 382 -3.79 -5.99 -1.85
CA ALA A 382 -5.16 -5.57 -1.57
C ALA A 382 -5.41 -5.28 -0.07
N GLN A 383 -4.81 -6.08 0.83
CA GLN A 383 -4.87 -5.83 2.27
C GLN A 383 -4.18 -4.50 2.63
N LEU A 384 -3.01 -4.23 2.06
CA LEU A 384 -2.29 -2.98 2.28
C LEU A 384 -3.03 -1.76 1.70
N GLN A 385 -3.63 -1.88 0.51
CA GLN A 385 -4.51 -0.85 -0.04
C GLN A 385 -5.75 -0.60 0.83
N ALA A 386 -6.35 -1.66 1.36
CA ALA A 386 -7.48 -1.54 2.29
C ALA A 386 -7.09 -0.78 3.56
N ALA A 387 -5.92 -1.09 4.14
CA ALA A 387 -5.37 -0.40 5.30
C ALA A 387 -5.03 1.08 5.02
N ASN A 388 -4.61 1.39 3.80
CA ASN A 388 -4.23 2.73 3.34
C ASN A 388 -5.32 3.39 2.47
N SER A 389 -6.55 3.44 2.99
CA SER A 389 -7.72 3.96 2.26
C SER A 389 -7.65 5.48 2.03
N ASN A 390 -7.86 5.91 0.79
CA ASN A 390 -7.80 7.30 0.36
C ASN A 390 -9.01 8.12 0.85
N PRO A 391 -8.81 9.24 1.55
CA PRO A 391 -9.90 10.14 1.96
C PRO A 391 -10.51 10.84 0.75
N SER A 392 -11.84 10.81 0.61
CA SER A 392 -12.53 11.54 -0.45
C SER A 392 -13.91 12.04 -0.03
N ARG A 393 -14.18 13.33 -0.26
CA ARG A 393 -15.53 13.92 -0.07
C ARG A 393 -16.53 13.53 -1.16
N HIS A 394 -16.04 12.85 -2.19
CA HIS A 394 -16.82 12.44 -3.35
C HIS A 394 -17.40 11.02 -3.20
N SER A 395 -17.21 10.37 -2.05
CA SER A 395 -17.79 9.09 -1.68
C SER A 395 -18.67 9.19 -0.43
N MET A 396 -19.74 8.40 -0.36
CA MET A 396 -20.68 8.37 0.78
C MET A 396 -20.02 7.93 2.09
N THR A 397 -18.95 7.16 2.04
CA THR A 397 -18.18 6.69 3.22
C THR A 397 -17.12 7.71 3.66
N GLY A 398 -16.91 8.77 2.88
CA GLY A 398 -15.80 9.71 3.06
C GLY A 398 -14.44 9.16 2.60
N ARG A 399 -14.42 8.00 1.95
CA ARG A 399 -13.22 7.33 1.41
C ARG A 399 -13.52 6.66 0.08
N PHE A 400 -12.53 6.56 -0.80
CA PHE A 400 -12.66 5.83 -2.05
C PHE A 400 -11.29 5.41 -2.56
N GLY A 401 -11.11 4.11 -2.79
CA GLY A 401 -9.86 3.53 -3.24
C GLY A 401 -8.68 3.74 -2.33
N SER A 402 -7.49 3.57 -2.90
CA SER A 402 -6.21 3.76 -2.24
C SER A 402 -5.18 4.27 -3.23
N LYS A 403 -4.33 5.21 -2.81
CA LYS A 403 -3.16 5.65 -3.58
C LYS A 403 -1.92 4.79 -3.33
N PHE A 404 -2.04 3.75 -2.51
CA PHE A 404 -0.93 2.85 -2.19
C PHE A 404 -0.54 2.06 -3.45
N VAL A 405 0.75 2.11 -3.82
CA VAL A 405 1.28 1.43 -5.02
C VAL A 405 2.04 0.16 -4.66
N THR A 406 2.11 -0.79 -5.59
CA THR A 406 2.93 -2.01 -5.46
C THR A 406 3.95 -2.07 -6.60
N CYS A 407 5.23 -2.13 -6.24
CA CYS A 407 6.34 -2.26 -7.18
C CYS A 407 7.01 -3.64 -7.06
N VAL A 408 7.37 -4.22 -8.20
CA VAL A 408 8.06 -5.52 -8.28
C VAL A 408 9.33 -5.34 -9.10
N LEU A 409 10.49 -5.72 -8.54
CA LEU A 409 11.76 -5.78 -9.27
C LEU A 409 11.94 -7.20 -9.78
N SER A 410 11.99 -7.37 -11.10
CA SER A 410 12.12 -8.67 -11.76
C SER A 410 12.92 -8.54 -13.07
N GLY A 411 13.25 -9.68 -13.69
CA GLY A 411 13.90 -9.72 -14.99
C GLY A 411 12.98 -9.38 -16.16
N THR A 412 13.48 -8.57 -17.11
CA THR A 412 12.87 -8.32 -18.42
C THR A 412 13.16 -9.48 -19.39
N GLU A 413 12.55 -9.45 -20.58
CA GLU A 413 12.78 -10.46 -21.63
C GLU A 413 14.25 -10.52 -22.08
N GLU A 414 14.96 -9.39 -22.02
CA GLU A 414 16.39 -9.27 -22.32
C GLU A 414 17.30 -9.70 -21.15
N GLY A 415 16.71 -10.07 -20.00
CA GLY A 415 17.43 -10.44 -18.79
C GLY A 415 17.99 -9.26 -18.00
N ALA A 416 17.61 -8.02 -18.34
CA ALA A 416 17.87 -6.84 -17.52
C ALA A 416 16.94 -6.82 -16.30
N ILE A 417 17.29 -6.03 -15.28
CA ILE A 417 16.42 -5.83 -14.11
C ILE A 417 15.60 -4.57 -14.31
N ASP A 418 14.28 -4.67 -14.14
CA ASP A 418 13.38 -3.52 -14.24
C ASP A 418 12.31 -3.53 -13.14
N VAL A 419 11.74 -2.36 -12.88
CA VAL A 419 10.62 -2.17 -11.94
C VAL A 419 9.31 -2.20 -12.72
N SER A 420 8.37 -3.03 -12.25
CA SER A 420 6.98 -3.00 -12.71
C SER A 420 6.06 -2.50 -11.59
N ALA A 421 5.14 -1.58 -11.90
CA ALA A 421 4.28 -0.92 -10.92
C ALA A 421 2.79 -1.22 -11.16
N TYR A 422 2.08 -1.52 -10.07
CA TYR A 422 0.70 -1.98 -10.10
C TYR A 422 -0.12 -1.41 -8.94
N GLN A 423 -1.44 -1.43 -9.12
CA GLN A 423 -2.44 -1.33 -8.05
C GLN A 423 -3.47 -2.45 -8.23
N ILE A 424 -4.11 -2.83 -7.14
CA ILE A 424 -5.25 -3.73 -7.14
C ILE A 424 -6.53 -2.93 -7.36
N SER A 425 -7.42 -3.44 -8.22
CA SER A 425 -8.69 -2.81 -8.54
C SER A 425 -9.60 -2.69 -7.30
N GLU A 426 -10.51 -1.73 -7.33
CA GLU A 426 -11.52 -1.54 -6.27
C GLU A 426 -12.37 -2.80 -6.06
N GLN A 427 -12.63 -3.56 -7.15
CA GLN A 427 -13.30 -4.86 -7.07
C GLN A 427 -12.44 -5.88 -6.33
N GLY A 428 -11.14 -5.96 -6.62
CA GLY A 428 -10.20 -6.85 -5.92
C GLY A 428 -10.08 -6.53 -4.44
N VAL A 429 -9.89 -5.25 -4.10
CA VAL A 429 -9.85 -4.79 -2.70
C VAL A 429 -11.16 -5.13 -1.98
N GLY A 430 -12.31 -4.88 -2.60
CA GLY A 430 -13.63 -5.23 -2.04
C GLY A 430 -13.79 -6.73 -1.77
N MET A 431 -13.32 -7.59 -2.68
CA MET A 431 -13.37 -9.05 -2.52
C MET A 431 -12.45 -9.55 -1.40
N VAL A 432 -11.26 -8.94 -1.23
CA VAL A 432 -10.35 -9.29 -0.13
C VAL A 432 -10.88 -8.80 1.22
N LYS A 433 -11.40 -7.56 1.30
CA LYS A 433 -12.03 -7.01 2.52
C LYS A 433 -13.19 -7.87 3.02
N THR A 434 -13.88 -8.56 2.12
CA THR A 434 -15.04 -9.42 2.42
C THR A 434 -14.69 -10.91 2.44
N ASP A 435 -13.40 -11.24 2.43
CA ASP A 435 -12.88 -12.60 2.54
C ASP A 435 -13.45 -13.57 1.48
N MET A 436 -13.71 -13.06 0.26
CA MET A 436 -14.34 -13.83 -0.82
C MET A 436 -13.36 -14.63 -1.67
N ILE A 437 -12.08 -14.26 -1.65
CA ILE A 437 -11.04 -14.85 -2.49
C ILE A 437 -9.82 -15.28 -1.68
N GLU A 438 -9.02 -16.15 -2.27
CA GLU A 438 -7.69 -16.52 -1.78
C GLU A 438 -6.76 -16.88 -2.93
N ALA A 439 -5.46 -16.90 -2.62
CA ALA A 439 -4.44 -17.39 -3.52
C ALA A 439 -4.72 -18.84 -3.91
N SER A 440 -4.41 -19.18 -5.17
CA SER A 440 -4.44 -20.56 -5.65
C SER A 440 -3.02 -21.12 -5.76
N VAL A 441 -2.91 -22.43 -6.02
CA VAL A 441 -1.62 -23.07 -6.31
C VAL A 441 -0.99 -22.59 -7.63
N SER A 442 -1.80 -22.01 -8.52
CA SER A 442 -1.33 -21.40 -9.76
C SER A 442 -1.25 -19.88 -9.57
N PRO A 443 -0.06 -19.27 -9.75
CA PRO A 443 0.15 -17.85 -9.40
C PRO A 443 -0.75 -16.90 -10.21
N GLY A 444 -1.00 -17.17 -11.49
CA GLY A 444 -1.88 -16.35 -12.34
C GLY A 444 -3.39 -16.52 -12.09
N ILE A 445 -3.80 -17.37 -11.13
CA ILE A 445 -5.20 -17.74 -10.90
C ILE A 445 -5.58 -17.49 -9.45
N VAL A 446 -6.77 -16.92 -9.25
CA VAL A 446 -7.39 -16.66 -7.94
C VAL A 446 -8.50 -17.67 -7.68
N ARG A 447 -8.64 -18.14 -6.44
CA ARG A 447 -9.75 -19.02 -6.03
C ARG A 447 -10.86 -18.22 -5.36
N VAL A 448 -12.11 -18.49 -5.78
CA VAL A 448 -13.31 -17.98 -5.09
C VAL A 448 -13.66 -18.93 -3.96
N LYS A 449 -13.71 -18.42 -2.73
CA LYS A 449 -14.08 -19.20 -1.55
C LYS A 449 -15.56 -19.62 -1.61
N PRO A 450 -15.92 -20.81 -1.10
CA PRO A 450 -17.32 -21.15 -0.90
C PRO A 450 -17.94 -20.26 0.19
N SER A 451 -19.27 -20.11 0.16
CA SER A 451 -19.99 -19.51 1.30
C SER A 451 -20.00 -20.50 2.46
N GLU A 452 -19.55 -20.06 3.64
CA GLU A 452 -19.46 -20.91 4.83
C GLU A 452 -19.55 -20.06 6.10
N GLY A 453 -20.31 -20.51 7.09
CA GLY A 453 -20.51 -19.80 8.36
C GLY A 453 -21.03 -18.37 8.14
N GLU A 454 -20.26 -17.38 8.55
CA GLU A 454 -20.56 -15.95 8.40
C GLU A 454 -20.10 -15.36 7.05
N ARG A 455 -19.40 -16.13 6.21
CA ARG A 455 -18.94 -15.67 4.90
C ARG A 455 -20.01 -15.91 3.84
N TYR A 456 -20.53 -14.83 3.28
CA TYR A 456 -21.43 -14.87 2.14
C TYR A 456 -20.68 -14.49 0.85
N VAL A 457 -20.68 -15.41 -0.13
CA VAL A 457 -20.05 -15.19 -1.44
C VAL A 457 -21.13 -15.20 -2.51
N PRO A 458 -21.52 -14.04 -3.10
CA PRO A 458 -22.48 -14.00 -4.19
C PRO A 458 -21.98 -14.74 -5.43
N GLU A 459 -22.83 -14.85 -6.46
CA GLU A 459 -22.36 -15.28 -7.77
C GLU A 459 -21.33 -14.27 -8.31
N VAL A 460 -20.18 -14.79 -8.75
CA VAL A 460 -19.09 -13.99 -9.30
C VAL A 460 -18.90 -14.40 -10.75
N PHE A 461 -18.86 -13.41 -11.64
CA PHE A 461 -18.62 -13.57 -13.05
C PHE A 461 -17.46 -12.67 -13.47
N TYR A 462 -16.81 -12.96 -14.59
CA TYR A 462 -15.89 -12.03 -15.26
C TYR A 462 -16.31 -11.85 -16.72
N ARG A 463 -15.98 -10.71 -17.32
CA ARG A 463 -16.28 -10.40 -18.73
C ARG A 463 -15.01 -10.20 -19.53
N TYR A 464 -14.98 -10.78 -20.73
CA TYR A 464 -13.89 -10.58 -21.70
C TYR A 464 -14.43 -10.47 -23.12
N LYS A 465 -13.62 -9.91 -24.01
CA LYS A 465 -13.86 -9.94 -25.45
C LYS A 465 -13.13 -11.14 -26.02
N ASN A 466 -13.86 -12.01 -26.70
CA ASN A 466 -13.25 -13.12 -27.43
C ASN A 466 -12.65 -12.66 -28.76
N GLU A 467 -12.08 -13.61 -29.52
CA GLU A 467 -11.47 -13.41 -30.85
C GLU A 467 -12.38 -12.69 -31.86
N TYR A 468 -13.69 -12.75 -31.66
CA TYR A 468 -14.70 -12.10 -32.51
C TYR A 468 -15.14 -10.73 -31.99
N LYS A 469 -14.42 -10.17 -31.00
CA LYS A 469 -14.75 -8.90 -30.31
C LYS A 469 -16.13 -8.91 -29.63
N ILE A 470 -16.65 -10.10 -29.30
CA ILE A 470 -17.92 -10.29 -28.59
C ILE A 470 -17.65 -10.36 -27.10
N ASP A 471 -18.42 -9.58 -26.32
CA ASP A 471 -18.38 -9.66 -24.86
C ASP A 471 -19.00 -10.97 -24.37
N VAL A 472 -18.17 -11.83 -23.78
CA VAL A 472 -18.58 -13.06 -23.12
C VAL A 472 -18.58 -12.83 -21.61
N LYS A 473 -19.56 -13.43 -20.92
CA LYS A 473 -19.65 -13.43 -19.45
C LYS A 473 -19.53 -14.87 -18.96
N GLU A 474 -18.48 -15.16 -18.19
CA GLU A 474 -18.21 -16.48 -17.64
C GLU A 474 -18.28 -16.50 -16.11
N SER A 475 -18.54 -17.67 -15.54
CA SER A 475 -18.53 -17.86 -14.09
C SER A 475 -17.10 -17.85 -13.57
N ALA A 476 -16.84 -17.10 -12.50
CA ALA A 476 -15.55 -17.04 -11.82
C ALA A 476 -15.36 -18.17 -10.81
N LYS A 477 -16.34 -19.07 -10.64
CA LYS A 477 -16.25 -20.23 -9.74
C LYS A 477 -15.75 -21.45 -10.54
N PRO A 478 -14.80 -22.24 -9.99
CA PRO A 478 -14.15 -22.07 -8.70
C PRO A 478 -12.99 -21.06 -8.70
N THR A 479 -12.51 -20.67 -9.89
CA THR A 479 -11.31 -19.85 -10.07
C THR A 479 -11.45 -18.90 -11.25
N PHE A 480 -10.68 -17.80 -11.25
CA PHE A 480 -10.60 -16.86 -12.36
C PHE A 480 -9.19 -16.25 -12.50
N PRO A 481 -8.82 -15.68 -13.66
CA PRO A 481 -7.52 -15.05 -13.87
C PRO A 481 -7.28 -13.84 -12.96
N VAL A 482 -6.08 -13.69 -12.43
CA VAL A 482 -5.72 -12.59 -11.51
C VAL A 482 -5.71 -11.22 -12.20
N GLU A 483 -5.51 -11.17 -13.52
CA GLU A 483 -5.41 -9.95 -14.33
C GLU A 483 -6.62 -9.02 -14.21
N TYR A 484 -7.82 -9.55 -13.97
CA TYR A 484 -9.03 -8.75 -13.73
C TYR A 484 -8.98 -7.91 -12.46
N LEU A 485 -8.04 -8.22 -11.56
CA LEU A 485 -7.83 -7.50 -10.32
C LEU A 485 -6.68 -6.48 -10.42
N LEU A 486 -5.96 -6.43 -11.55
CA LEU A 486 -4.76 -5.62 -11.70
C LEU A 486 -5.02 -4.33 -12.47
N VAL A 487 -4.30 -3.29 -12.08
CA VAL A 487 -4.23 -2.00 -12.76
C VAL A 487 -2.76 -1.64 -12.90
N THR A 488 -2.33 -1.27 -14.11
CA THR A 488 -0.92 -1.02 -14.41
C THR A 488 -0.56 0.46 -14.32
N LEU A 489 0.61 0.74 -13.75
CA LEU A 489 1.18 2.08 -13.59
C LEU A 489 2.44 2.22 -14.44
N THR A 490 2.74 3.43 -14.89
CA THR A 490 4.07 3.71 -15.43
C THR A 490 5.04 3.95 -14.28
N ASN A 491 6.34 3.84 -14.52
CA ASN A 491 7.35 4.20 -13.54
C ASN A 491 8.57 4.83 -14.21
N GLY A 492 9.45 5.43 -13.42
CA GLY A 492 10.70 5.97 -13.92
C GLY A 492 11.45 6.84 -12.91
N PHE A 493 12.45 7.53 -13.43
CA PHE A 493 13.27 8.49 -12.70
C PHE A 493 13.04 9.89 -13.25
N PRO A 494 13.16 10.95 -12.43
CA PRO A 494 13.06 12.32 -12.92
C PRO A 494 14.24 12.64 -13.84
N THR A 495 14.01 13.45 -14.88
CA THR A 495 15.09 13.93 -15.77
C THR A 495 16.13 14.76 -15.02
N GLN A 496 15.70 15.48 -13.98
CA GLN A 496 16.57 16.24 -13.08
C GLN A 496 16.28 15.79 -11.64
N PRO A 497 17.10 14.87 -11.10
CA PRO A 497 16.94 14.38 -9.73
C PRO A 497 17.07 15.49 -8.70
N SER A 498 16.07 15.60 -7.82
CA SER A 498 16.09 16.48 -6.65
C SER A 498 15.58 15.70 -5.43
N PRO A 499 16.33 14.67 -4.97
CA PRO A 499 15.88 13.81 -3.87
C PRO A 499 15.81 14.59 -2.56
N ARG A 500 14.91 14.19 -1.68
CA ARG A 500 14.71 14.80 -0.37
C ARG A 500 15.85 14.54 0.62
N PHE A 501 16.57 13.44 0.44
CA PHE A 501 17.73 13.08 1.26
C PHE A 501 18.98 13.16 0.37
N LEU A 502 19.93 14.01 0.76
CA LEU A 502 21.09 14.41 -0.04
C LEU A 502 22.40 13.77 0.42
N SER A 503 22.38 12.90 1.44
CA SER A 503 23.60 12.30 1.96
C SER A 503 24.37 11.57 0.88
N THR A 504 25.64 11.95 0.72
CA THR A 504 26.60 11.30 -0.19
C THR A 504 27.37 10.18 0.51
N THR A 505 27.26 10.10 1.84
CA THR A 505 27.86 9.06 2.69
C THR A 505 26.71 8.31 3.37
N PRO A 506 26.11 7.30 2.71
CA PRO A 506 24.90 6.66 3.20
C PRO A 506 25.16 5.94 4.52
N PHE A 507 24.22 6.05 5.45
CA PHE A 507 24.24 5.29 6.69
C PHE A 507 23.77 3.84 6.45
N ALA A 508 24.08 2.95 7.38
CA ALA A 508 23.64 1.56 7.34
C ALA A 508 22.11 1.48 7.31
N ILE A 509 21.55 0.75 6.34
CA ILE A 509 20.12 0.48 6.20
C ILE A 509 19.67 -0.52 7.28
N GLU A 510 18.52 -0.26 7.90
CA GLU A 510 17.93 -1.08 8.96
C GLU A 510 17.64 -2.53 8.53
N ASN A 511 17.53 -3.42 9.53
CA ASN A 511 17.11 -4.82 9.37
C ASN A 511 17.95 -5.66 8.39
N ARG A 512 19.23 -5.34 8.22
CA ARG A 512 20.21 -6.09 7.41
C ARG A 512 21.37 -6.62 8.28
N PRO A 513 21.10 -7.51 9.25
CA PRO A 513 22.11 -7.98 10.20
C PRO A 513 23.29 -8.66 9.47
N GLY A 514 24.51 -8.35 9.91
CA GLY A 514 25.75 -8.86 9.34
C GLY A 514 26.19 -8.22 8.02
N LEU A 515 25.30 -7.51 7.33
CA LEU A 515 25.63 -6.75 6.12
C LEU A 515 25.72 -5.25 6.43
N HIS A 516 24.63 -4.67 6.94
CA HIS A 516 24.55 -3.27 7.35
C HIS A 516 24.17 -3.19 8.84
N ASP A 517 25.11 -3.51 9.72
CA ASP A 517 24.86 -3.35 11.16
C ASP A 517 24.80 -1.87 11.53
N GLN A 518 23.64 -1.45 12.05
CA GLN A 518 23.46 -0.14 12.65
C GLN A 518 24.02 -0.17 14.08
N ASP A 519 24.95 0.74 14.37
CA ASP A 519 25.55 0.90 15.69
C ASP A 519 25.68 2.39 16.01
N LEU A 520 25.54 2.71 17.30
CA LEU A 520 25.66 4.07 17.80
C LEU A 520 27.05 4.63 17.51
N ASN A 521 28.12 3.83 17.64
CA ASN A 521 29.47 4.34 17.32
C ASN A 521 29.61 4.73 15.86
N LYS A 522 28.98 4.00 14.93
CA LYS A 522 28.98 4.35 13.49
C LYS A 522 28.22 5.66 13.25
N ALA A 523 27.06 5.84 13.87
CA ALA A 523 26.29 7.08 13.75
C ALA A 523 27.06 8.28 14.31
N LEU A 524 27.65 8.12 15.50
CA LEU A 524 28.49 9.13 16.14
C LEU A 524 29.74 9.45 15.31
N ALA A 525 30.40 8.45 14.74
CA ALA A 525 31.58 8.63 13.88
C ALA A 525 31.21 9.38 12.59
N ALA A 526 30.07 9.07 11.96
CA ALA A 526 29.58 9.79 10.79
C ALA A 526 29.37 11.28 11.11
N ILE A 527 28.68 11.57 12.22
CA ILE A 527 28.43 12.94 12.69
C ILE A 527 29.74 13.65 13.03
N ALA A 528 30.64 13.01 13.79
CA ALA A 528 31.90 13.61 14.19
C ALA A 528 32.82 13.89 13.00
N SER A 529 32.85 13.01 12.00
CA SER A 529 33.61 13.22 10.76
C SER A 529 33.17 14.47 9.98
N ALA A 530 31.93 14.92 10.17
CA ALA A 530 31.40 16.14 9.56
C ALA A 530 31.74 17.41 10.36
N ILE A 531 31.86 17.28 11.69
CA ILE A 531 32.08 18.40 12.62
C ILE A 531 33.55 18.76 12.78
N GLY A 532 34.46 17.77 12.69
CA GLY A 532 35.89 17.93 12.94
C GLY A 532 36.33 17.39 14.31
N GLY A 533 37.61 17.61 14.66
CA GLY A 533 38.22 17.12 15.91
C GLY A 533 37.73 17.82 17.18
N GLU A 534 38.19 17.36 18.36
CA GLU A 534 37.72 17.81 19.69
C GLU A 534 37.74 19.34 19.90
N ASP A 535 38.73 20.03 19.34
CA ASP A 535 38.96 21.48 19.52
C ASP A 535 38.37 22.34 18.38
N GLU A 536 37.73 21.74 17.38
CA GLU A 536 37.17 22.50 16.26
C GLU A 536 35.74 22.97 16.55
N ASP A 537 35.59 24.29 16.64
CA ASP A 537 34.28 24.93 16.64
C ASP A 537 33.71 24.93 15.21
N LEU A 538 32.45 24.53 15.06
CA LEU A 538 31.74 24.50 13.77
C LEU A 538 31.65 25.89 13.15
N ASP A 539 31.61 26.93 13.98
CA ASP A 539 31.44 28.32 13.55
C ASP A 539 32.78 29.08 13.48
N ALA A 540 33.90 28.44 13.82
CA ALA A 540 35.21 29.10 13.82
C ALA A 540 36.10 28.63 12.66
N GLY A 541 36.84 29.60 12.11
CA GLY A 541 37.84 29.38 11.06
C GLY A 541 37.32 29.60 9.64
N ALA A 542 38.24 29.56 8.68
CA ALA A 542 37.96 29.87 7.26
C ALA A 542 37.03 28.86 6.56
N ASN A 543 36.77 27.70 7.18
CA ASN A 543 36.02 26.58 6.60
C ASN A 543 34.67 26.33 7.31
N ALA A 544 34.19 27.27 8.14
CA ALA A 544 32.95 27.10 8.92
C ALA A 544 31.75 26.72 8.04
N ASP A 545 31.53 27.46 6.94
CA ASP A 545 30.43 27.19 5.99
C ASP A 545 30.53 25.77 5.40
N MET A 546 31.73 25.34 5.02
CA MET A 546 31.96 23.99 4.48
C MET A 546 31.66 22.89 5.51
N LYS A 547 31.98 23.12 6.80
CA LYS A 547 31.65 22.16 7.88
C LYS A 547 30.15 22.08 8.13
N ARG A 548 29.46 23.22 8.12
CA ARG A 548 27.99 23.28 8.26
C ARG A 548 27.32 22.54 7.11
N GLN A 549 27.74 22.80 5.87
CA GLN A 549 27.29 22.08 4.69
C GLN A 549 27.53 20.57 4.79
N LYS A 550 28.72 20.16 5.19
CA LYS A 550 29.07 18.74 5.36
C LYS A 550 28.19 18.06 6.42
N LEU A 551 27.96 18.72 7.55
CA LEU A 551 27.09 18.20 8.62
C LEU A 551 25.65 18.05 8.13
N VAL A 552 25.09 19.08 7.48
CA VAL A 552 23.75 18.99 6.89
C VAL A 552 23.66 17.86 5.88
N GLY A 553 24.69 17.68 5.04
CA GLY A 553 24.78 16.58 4.09
C GLY A 553 24.71 15.21 4.78
N VAL A 554 25.49 14.99 5.83
CA VAL A 554 25.47 13.73 6.61
C VAL A 554 24.11 13.51 7.29
N LEU A 555 23.49 14.56 7.83
CA LEU A 555 22.19 14.46 8.49
C LEU A 555 21.03 14.27 7.51
N SER A 556 21.23 14.54 6.22
CA SER A 556 20.25 14.35 5.16
C SER A 556 20.20 12.88 4.69
N ASP A 557 20.01 11.96 5.64
CA ASP A 557 19.94 10.51 5.42
C ASP A 557 18.77 9.92 6.22
N TRP A 558 17.82 9.28 5.54
CA TRP A 558 16.64 8.68 6.17
C TRP A 558 17.01 7.61 7.21
N HIS A 559 17.95 6.74 6.90
CA HIS A 559 18.33 5.61 7.74
C HIS A 559 19.05 6.09 9.00
N LEU A 560 19.89 7.12 8.88
CA LEU A 560 20.51 7.77 10.05
C LEU A 560 19.45 8.41 10.94
N VAL A 561 18.52 9.17 10.36
CA VAL A 561 17.45 9.84 11.12
C VAL A 561 16.56 8.81 11.83
N ALA A 562 16.19 7.72 11.14
CA ALA A 562 15.41 6.63 11.72
C ALA A 562 16.15 5.90 12.85
N PHE A 563 17.46 5.66 12.68
CA PHE A 563 18.28 5.05 13.71
C PHE A 563 18.42 5.95 14.96
N LEU A 564 18.70 7.24 14.78
CA LEU A 564 18.84 8.18 15.90
C LEU A 564 17.54 8.34 16.70
N ASP A 565 16.37 8.31 16.04
CA ASP A 565 15.08 8.28 16.72
C ASP A 565 14.89 7.03 17.60
N SER A 566 15.43 5.88 17.19
CA SER A 566 15.40 4.63 17.96
C SER A 566 16.48 4.50 19.03
N SER A 567 17.44 5.43 19.09
CA SER A 567 18.61 5.36 19.99
C SER A 567 18.36 5.88 21.42
N ASP A 568 17.15 6.41 21.69
CA ASP A 568 16.77 7.08 22.95
C ASP A 568 17.67 8.27 23.37
N MET A 569 18.52 8.77 22.47
CA MET A 569 19.42 9.90 22.74
C MET A 569 18.79 11.26 22.48
N LEU A 570 17.74 11.31 21.67
CA LEU A 570 17.07 12.53 21.25
C LEU A 570 15.62 12.52 21.72
N GLU A 571 15.15 13.64 22.27
CA GLU A 571 13.74 13.82 22.58
C GLU A 571 12.91 14.01 21.29
N PRO A 572 11.58 13.79 21.31
CA PRO A 572 10.75 13.92 20.11
C PRO A 572 10.89 15.27 19.39
N LYS A 573 11.03 16.37 20.14
CA LYS A 573 11.23 17.69 19.54
C LYS A 573 12.60 17.84 18.89
N ASP A 574 13.61 17.12 19.36
CA ASP A 574 14.97 17.16 18.83
C ASP A 574 15.01 16.38 17.52
N VAL A 575 14.31 15.24 17.46
CA VAL A 575 14.08 14.48 16.24
C VAL A 575 13.30 15.31 15.21
N GLU A 576 12.26 16.05 15.60
CA GLU A 576 11.55 16.96 14.68
C GLU A 576 12.47 18.06 14.10
N ALA A 577 13.39 18.60 14.91
CA ALA A 577 14.38 19.56 14.44
C ALA A 577 15.40 18.91 13.50
N LEU A 578 15.84 17.69 13.81
CA LEU A 578 16.72 16.88 12.95
C LEU A 578 16.05 16.58 11.60
N CYS A 579 14.80 16.12 11.58
CA CYS A 579 14.02 15.92 10.36
C CYS A 579 13.95 17.20 9.52
N ARG A 580 13.73 18.35 10.16
CA ARG A 580 13.69 19.65 9.46
C ARG A 580 15.03 19.96 8.80
N VAL A 581 16.15 19.78 9.49
CA VAL A 581 17.49 19.98 8.91
C VAL A 581 17.71 19.00 7.75
N ALA A 582 17.37 17.73 7.94
CA ALA A 582 17.57 16.66 6.96
C ALA A 582 16.87 16.94 5.62
N VAL A 583 15.67 17.56 5.64
CA VAL A 583 14.86 17.81 4.43
C VAL A 583 14.89 19.24 3.90
N SER A 584 15.20 20.24 4.74
CA SER A 584 15.30 21.64 4.30
C SER A 584 16.69 22.01 3.79
N HIS A 585 17.70 21.24 4.22
CA HIS A 585 19.12 21.49 3.94
C HIS A 585 19.57 22.89 4.37
N ASP A 586 18.85 23.52 5.32
CA ASP A 586 19.16 24.86 5.81
C ASP A 586 20.34 24.81 6.78
N GLU A 587 21.51 25.14 6.25
CA GLU A 587 22.78 25.28 6.97
C GLU A 587 22.77 26.42 8.00
N GLY A 588 21.77 27.31 7.98
CA GLY A 588 21.64 28.43 8.90
C GLY A 588 20.66 28.12 10.03
N LYS A 589 19.43 28.63 9.90
CA LYS A 589 18.46 28.75 11.00
C LYS A 589 18.01 27.38 11.51
N ALA A 590 17.70 26.44 10.62
CA ALA A 590 17.28 25.10 11.02
C ALA A 590 18.40 24.36 11.75
N LEU A 591 19.64 24.44 11.24
CA LEU A 591 20.80 23.85 11.88
C LEU A 591 21.07 24.48 13.25
N ASP A 592 21.00 25.81 13.38
CA ASP A 592 21.19 26.50 14.67
C ASP A 592 20.11 26.10 15.69
N GLU A 593 18.85 25.95 15.26
CA GLU A 593 17.77 25.49 16.13
C GLU A 593 18.02 24.07 16.66
N LEU A 594 18.49 23.16 15.80
CA LEU A 594 18.90 21.81 16.21
C LEU A 594 20.07 21.87 17.19
N ARG A 595 21.08 22.71 16.89
CA ARG A 595 22.27 22.87 17.72
C ARG A 595 21.99 23.37 19.12
N GLU A 596 20.97 24.19 19.29
CA GLU A 596 20.59 24.71 20.61
C GLU A 596 19.89 23.67 21.50
N ARG A 597 19.40 22.57 20.93
CA ARG A 597 18.71 21.50 21.68
C ARG A 597 19.65 20.75 22.63
N ALA A 598 19.13 20.42 23.81
CA ALA A 598 19.90 19.71 24.83
C ALA A 598 20.28 18.29 24.40
N GLY A 599 19.35 17.53 23.79
CA GLY A 599 19.64 16.18 23.29
C GLY A 599 20.72 16.19 22.21
N TRP A 600 20.66 17.17 21.29
CA TRP A 600 21.69 17.34 20.28
C TRP A 600 23.06 17.71 20.86
N LYS A 601 23.13 18.66 21.81
CA LYS A 601 24.38 19.01 22.51
C LYS A 601 25.02 17.79 23.19
N ASN A 602 24.21 16.95 23.82
CA ASN A 602 24.68 15.71 24.44
C ASN A 602 25.19 14.71 23.39
N LEU A 603 24.45 14.51 22.29
CA LEU A 603 24.86 13.64 21.18
C LEU A 603 26.21 14.08 20.60
N ILE A 604 26.41 15.37 20.36
CA ILE A 604 27.68 15.91 19.85
C ILE A 604 28.82 15.75 20.86
N ALA A 605 28.57 15.98 22.14
CA ALA A 605 29.59 15.77 23.18
C ALA A 605 30.07 14.31 23.19
N ILE A 606 29.13 13.36 23.06
CA ILE A 606 29.44 11.93 22.99
C ILE A 606 30.16 11.60 21.67
N ALA A 607 29.74 12.19 20.55
CA ALA A 607 30.37 11.98 19.25
C ALA A 607 31.85 12.42 19.23
N ARG A 608 32.15 13.58 19.83
CA ARG A 608 33.52 14.08 19.97
C ARG A 608 34.39 13.17 20.84
N ALA A 609 33.86 12.74 21.98
CA ALA A 609 34.58 11.81 22.87
C ALA A 609 34.85 10.45 22.21
N ASN A 610 33.97 9.99 21.33
CA ASN A 610 34.14 8.73 20.60
C ASN A 610 35.34 8.78 19.64
N VAL A 611 35.53 9.90 18.92
CA VAL A 611 36.69 10.11 18.04
C VAL A 611 38.01 10.13 18.81
N ALA A 612 38.03 10.75 19.99
CA ALA A 612 39.22 10.84 20.83
C ALA A 612 39.72 9.46 21.29
N ASN A 613 38.79 8.56 21.64
CA ASN A 613 39.11 7.20 22.05
C ASN A 613 39.53 6.29 20.87
N GLY A 614 39.06 6.57 19.65
CA GLY A 614 39.43 5.82 18.44
C GLY A 614 40.87 6.06 17.96
N ILE A 615 41.46 7.21 18.28
CA ILE A 615 42.83 7.59 17.86
C ILE A 615 43.91 7.04 18.82
N GLY A 616 43.52 6.58 20.02
CA GLY A 616 44.45 6.16 21.08
C GLY A 616 45.05 4.75 20.97
N ASN A 617 44.58 3.88 20.06
CA ASN A 617 44.93 2.45 20.09
C ASN A 617 45.82 1.94 18.94
N SER A 618 46.42 2.83 18.14
CA SER A 618 47.44 2.48 17.15
C SER A 618 48.80 3.06 17.52
N ASN A 619 49.37 2.63 18.64
CA ASN A 619 50.81 2.70 18.85
C ASN A 619 51.26 1.54 19.73
N GLY A 620 51.96 0.59 19.10
CA GLY A 620 52.52 -0.58 19.76
C GLY A 620 53.48 -0.19 20.87
N ALA A 621 53.19 -0.68 22.07
CA ALA A 621 54.18 -0.83 23.12
C ALA A 621 54.53 -2.32 23.21
N ALA A 622 55.78 -2.66 22.89
CA ALA A 622 56.34 -3.99 23.03
C ALA A 622 56.20 -4.50 24.48
N PRO A 623 55.89 -5.79 24.70
CA PRO A 623 55.78 -6.32 26.05
C PRO A 623 57.19 -6.60 26.62
N SER A 624 57.50 -5.95 27.73
CA SER A 624 58.64 -6.30 28.59
C SER A 624 58.20 -7.27 29.69
N THR A 625 59.12 -8.17 30.01
CA THR A 625 58.98 -9.41 30.76
C THR A 625 59.00 -9.26 32.29
N SER A 626 58.42 -10.28 32.96
CA SER A 626 58.62 -10.75 34.36
C SER A 626 57.81 -10.01 35.46
N THR A 627 57.18 -10.65 36.48
CA THR A 627 57.44 -11.94 37.17
C THR A 627 56.22 -12.43 38.00
N SER A 628 56.05 -13.78 38.10
CA SER A 628 55.47 -14.65 39.18
C SER A 628 53.97 -14.53 39.59
N ALA A 629 53.16 -15.59 39.81
CA ALA A 629 53.31 -17.03 40.13
C ALA A 629 51.93 -17.77 39.94
N PRO A 630 51.75 -19.06 40.32
CA PRO A 630 52.38 -20.30 39.87
C PRO A 630 51.38 -21.30 39.21
N ALA A 631 51.95 -22.43 38.80
CA ALA A 631 51.45 -23.55 38.01
C ALA A 631 50.15 -24.25 38.46
N ASP A 632 49.42 -24.78 37.47
CA ASP A 632 49.09 -26.21 37.44
C ASP A 632 49.02 -26.75 35.99
N GLU A 633 49.39 -28.01 35.88
CA GLU A 633 49.95 -28.73 34.74
C GLU A 633 48.90 -29.65 34.08
N PHE A 634 48.79 -29.64 32.74
CA PHE A 634 48.51 -30.88 31.97
C PHE A 634 48.87 -30.72 30.48
N THR A 635 49.76 -31.59 30.00
CA THR A 635 50.38 -31.66 28.67
C THR A 635 49.76 -32.74 27.76
N TYR A 636 49.85 -32.58 26.43
CA TYR A 636 50.36 -33.55 25.41
C TYR A 636 49.90 -33.10 23.99
N THR A 637 50.68 -32.36 23.20
CA THR A 637 51.72 -32.70 22.18
C THR A 637 51.26 -33.45 20.91
N GLY A 638 51.65 -32.91 19.75
CA GLY A 638 51.68 -33.62 18.46
C GLY A 638 51.74 -32.68 17.26
N SER A 639 52.91 -32.09 17.00
CA SER A 639 53.34 -31.54 15.70
C SER A 639 54.19 -32.58 14.95
N ASP A 640 54.30 -32.44 13.63
CA ASP A 640 55.44 -32.71 12.72
C ASP A 640 54.86 -32.55 11.28
N ASP A 641 55.04 -31.41 10.61
CA ASP A 641 56.20 -30.98 9.78
C ASP A 641 56.31 -31.74 8.44
N GLU A 642 56.26 -31.00 7.32
CA GLU A 642 57.32 -30.99 6.29
C GLU A 642 57.13 -29.84 5.27
N ASP A 643 58.24 -29.13 5.05
CA ASP A 643 58.49 -27.96 4.19
C ASP A 643 58.37 -28.26 2.68
N MET A 644 58.16 -27.21 1.86
CA MET A 644 59.08 -26.84 0.75
C MET A 644 58.67 -25.51 0.10
N ASN A 645 59.63 -24.58 0.11
CA ASN A 645 59.65 -23.27 -0.54
C ASN A 645 60.39 -23.37 -1.89
N PHE A 646 59.91 -22.71 -2.95
CA PHE A 646 60.74 -22.39 -4.13
C PHE A 646 60.19 -21.22 -4.96
N GLU A 647 60.81 -20.06 -4.74
CA GLU A 647 61.31 -19.04 -5.68
C GLU A 647 60.49 -18.56 -6.91
N ASP A 648 60.14 -17.27 -6.82
CA ASP A 648 60.28 -16.16 -7.79
C ASP A 648 60.86 -16.47 -9.18
N LEU A 649 60.24 -15.91 -10.23
CA LEU A 649 60.92 -15.18 -11.31
C LEU A 649 59.95 -14.19 -11.98
N ASP A 650 60.37 -12.93 -11.98
CA ASP A 650 59.79 -11.75 -12.60
C ASP A 650 59.98 -11.71 -14.15
N ASP A 651 59.36 -10.65 -14.71
CA ASP A 651 59.81 -9.83 -15.84
C ASP A 651 59.15 -10.00 -17.23
N ASP A 652 58.35 -8.96 -17.50
CA ASP A 652 58.47 -8.00 -18.61
C ASP A 652 57.78 -8.24 -19.96
N ASP A 653 56.93 -7.24 -20.25
CA ASP A 653 56.83 -6.43 -21.47
C ASP A 653 56.63 -7.15 -22.83
N ASP A 654 55.52 -6.84 -23.52
CA ASP A 654 55.45 -5.65 -24.39
C ASP A 654 54.34 -5.81 -25.45
N ASP A 655 53.76 -4.68 -25.77
CA ASP A 655 53.16 -4.24 -27.02
C ASP A 655 52.19 -5.11 -27.85
N GLY A 656 50.98 -4.57 -28.00
CA GLY A 656 50.63 -3.98 -29.29
C GLY A 656 49.84 -4.84 -30.27
N GLY A 657 48.81 -4.23 -30.86
CA GLY A 657 48.44 -4.56 -32.23
C GLY A 657 46.99 -4.94 -32.46
N SER A 658 46.21 -3.91 -32.77
CA SER A 658 44.89 -3.96 -33.39
C SER A 658 44.93 -4.55 -34.82
N VAL A 659 43.70 -4.77 -35.34
CA VAL A 659 43.22 -4.83 -36.74
C VAL A 659 43.30 -6.12 -37.59
N GLY A 660 42.12 -6.49 -38.10
CA GLY A 660 41.86 -7.20 -39.37
C GLY A 660 41.42 -8.67 -39.15
N GLY A 661 40.21 -9.13 -39.47
CA GLY A 661 39.27 -8.73 -40.51
C GLY A 661 39.44 -9.62 -41.75
N PHE A 662 38.63 -10.68 -41.88
CA PHE A 662 38.12 -11.33 -43.12
C PHE A 662 37.45 -12.66 -42.71
N GLU A 663 36.13 -12.79 -42.86
CA GLU A 663 35.40 -13.35 -44.01
C GLU A 663 35.60 -14.86 -44.22
N ASP A 664 34.45 -15.54 -44.06
CA ASP A 664 33.89 -16.59 -44.90
C ASP A 664 34.67 -17.88 -45.18
N ALA A 665 33.92 -18.96 -44.95
CA ALA A 665 33.58 -19.98 -45.94
C ALA A 665 33.78 -21.40 -45.40
N ASN A 666 32.63 -22.02 -45.13
CA ASN A 666 32.17 -23.23 -45.78
C ASN A 666 32.80 -24.60 -45.49
N ASP A 667 31.86 -25.55 -45.52
CA ASP A 667 31.94 -26.91 -46.01
C ASP A 667 32.34 -28.02 -45.03
N ASP A 668 31.26 -28.70 -44.64
CA ASP A 668 31.01 -30.09 -45.01
C ASP A 668 31.77 -31.21 -44.28
N ALA A 669 30.92 -31.95 -43.57
CA ALA A 669 30.60 -33.35 -43.86
C ALA A 669 31.19 -34.44 -42.95
N PHE A 670 30.22 -35.27 -42.56
CA PHE A 670 30.20 -36.73 -42.69
C PHE A 670 30.55 -37.62 -41.49
N GLU A 671 29.55 -38.49 -41.23
CA GLU A 671 29.57 -39.86 -40.72
C GLU A 671 29.98 -40.07 -39.25
N ASP A 672 29.06 -40.46 -38.37
CA ASP A 672 28.35 -41.75 -38.25
C ASP A 672 29.27 -42.92 -37.86
N ALA A 673 29.09 -43.41 -36.63
CA ALA A 673 29.27 -44.81 -36.25
C ALA A 673 28.90 -45.04 -34.78
N THR A 674 27.71 -45.59 -34.59
CA THR A 674 27.38 -46.74 -33.73
C THR A 674 28.46 -47.28 -32.78
N SER A 675 28.10 -47.54 -31.51
CA SER A 675 27.99 -48.92 -31.00
C SER A 675 27.53 -49.00 -29.54
N ALA A 676 26.73 -50.04 -29.31
CA ALA A 676 26.09 -50.45 -28.08
C ALA A 676 27.05 -51.09 -27.06
N VAL A 677 26.65 -51.07 -25.78
CA VAL A 677 26.92 -52.21 -24.88
C VAL A 677 25.80 -52.38 -23.85
N SER A 678 25.53 -53.65 -23.55
CA SER A 678 24.34 -54.20 -22.88
C SER A 678 24.49 -54.43 -21.36
N ALA A 679 23.35 -54.83 -20.76
CA ALA A 679 23.19 -55.84 -19.69
C ALA A 679 23.53 -55.42 -18.23
N GLU A 680 22.87 -55.88 -17.14
CA GLU A 680 21.99 -57.02 -16.89
C GLU A 680 21.28 -56.95 -15.49
N ARG A 681 20.04 -57.48 -15.40
CA ARG A 681 19.43 -58.38 -14.36
C ARG A 681 19.29 -58.04 -12.84
N ARG A 682 18.04 -58.16 -12.33
CA ARG A 682 17.44 -59.18 -11.38
C ARG A 682 16.15 -58.58 -10.76
N GLY A 683 14.91 -59.08 -10.93
CA GLY A 683 14.29 -60.31 -10.38
C GLY A 683 13.79 -60.08 -8.94
N GLY A 684 12.55 -60.25 -8.46
CA GLY A 684 11.27 -60.78 -8.93
C GLY A 684 10.57 -61.47 -7.74
N ARG A 685 9.26 -61.27 -7.47
CA ARG A 685 8.31 -62.29 -6.93
C ARG A 685 6.88 -61.77 -6.72
N SER A 686 5.95 -62.73 -6.74
CA SER A 686 4.53 -62.66 -7.10
C SER A 686 3.64 -63.14 -5.94
N SER A 687 2.36 -62.72 -5.90
CA SER A 687 1.25 -63.55 -5.43
C SER A 687 -0.09 -63.14 -6.07
N THR A 688 -0.75 -64.14 -6.65
CA THR A 688 -1.98 -64.15 -7.46
C THR A 688 -3.28 -64.28 -6.65
N SER A 689 -4.39 -63.71 -7.15
CA SER A 689 -5.72 -64.34 -7.09
C SER A 689 -6.61 -63.95 -8.28
N THR A 690 -7.29 -64.96 -8.82
CA THR A 690 -8.15 -65.12 -10.02
C THR A 690 -9.54 -64.43 -9.88
N ARG A 691 -10.39 -64.13 -10.89
CA ARG A 691 -10.68 -64.74 -12.22
C ARG A 691 -11.69 -63.87 -13.04
N THR A 692 -11.42 -63.71 -14.36
CA THR A 692 -12.32 -63.63 -15.57
C THR A 692 -13.48 -62.60 -15.68
N ALA A 693 -13.82 -61.91 -16.78
CA ALA A 693 -13.31 -61.47 -18.13
C ALA A 693 -14.54 -61.37 -19.07
N PRO A 694 -14.65 -60.41 -20.02
CA PRO A 694 -14.09 -60.55 -21.38
C PRO A 694 -13.61 -59.19 -21.98
N ALA A 695 -12.93 -59.00 -23.11
CA ALA A 695 -12.08 -59.72 -24.09
C ALA A 695 -11.50 -58.61 -25.03
N PRO A 696 -10.21 -58.57 -25.43
CA PRO A 696 -9.74 -57.54 -26.37
C PRO A 696 -9.22 -58.04 -27.73
N ALA A 697 -9.48 -57.18 -28.72
CA ALA A 697 -8.88 -56.82 -30.02
C ALA A 697 -7.89 -57.75 -30.79
N PRO A 698 -8.00 -57.81 -32.14
CA PRO A 698 -6.94 -58.26 -33.03
C PRO A 698 -5.98 -57.12 -33.46
N ALA A 699 -4.72 -57.47 -33.73
CA ALA A 699 -3.66 -56.58 -34.24
C ALA A 699 -3.43 -56.80 -35.78
N PRO A 700 -2.50 -56.09 -36.45
CA PRO A 700 -2.80 -55.03 -37.41
C PRO A 700 -2.51 -55.41 -38.88
N ALA A 701 -3.06 -54.65 -39.83
CA ALA A 701 -2.77 -54.77 -41.26
C ALA A 701 -2.21 -53.45 -41.84
N ALA A 702 -1.17 -53.61 -42.65
CA ALA A 702 -0.42 -52.73 -43.56
C ALA A 702 -0.81 -51.24 -43.71
N ALA A 703 0.23 -50.39 -43.73
CA ALA A 703 0.20 -48.98 -44.06
C ALA A 703 -0.09 -48.69 -45.55
N PRO A 704 -0.95 -47.70 -45.87
CA PRO A 704 -0.97 -46.97 -47.13
C PRO A 704 -0.45 -45.51 -46.96
N PRO A 705 -0.18 -44.80 -48.08
CA PRO A 705 0.93 -43.85 -48.21
C PRO A 705 0.65 -42.43 -47.69
N GLN A 706 1.74 -41.71 -47.40
CA GLN A 706 1.71 -40.30 -46.96
C GLN A 706 1.07 -39.36 -48.01
N PRO A 707 0.23 -38.39 -47.58
CA PRO A 707 -0.11 -37.22 -48.39
C PRO A 707 1.02 -36.18 -48.37
N PRO A 708 1.09 -35.31 -49.41
CA PRO A 708 2.22 -34.42 -49.65
C PRO A 708 2.30 -33.25 -48.65
N ALA A 709 3.51 -32.71 -48.51
CA ALA A 709 3.87 -31.60 -47.63
C ALA A 709 2.85 -30.44 -47.69
N ALA A 710 2.29 -30.11 -46.53
CA ALA A 710 1.50 -28.90 -46.34
C ALA A 710 2.41 -27.68 -46.51
N ALA A 711 1.98 -26.74 -47.36
CA ALA A 711 2.59 -25.45 -47.59
C ALA A 711 2.78 -24.69 -46.27
N ALA A 712 3.88 -23.92 -46.20
CA ALA A 712 4.19 -23.04 -45.08
C ALA A 712 2.96 -22.20 -44.69
N ALA A 713 2.57 -22.29 -43.41
CA ALA A 713 1.55 -21.42 -42.85
C ALA A 713 1.99 -19.96 -43.04
N PRO A 714 1.09 -19.06 -43.47
CA PRO A 714 1.45 -17.66 -43.64
C PRO A 714 1.80 -17.08 -42.27
N SER A 715 3.00 -16.51 -42.14
CA SER A 715 3.53 -15.96 -40.88
C SER A 715 2.60 -14.87 -40.36
N MET A 716 2.16 -15.00 -39.11
CA MET A 716 1.33 -13.99 -38.46
C MET A 716 2.08 -12.67 -38.32
N VAL A 717 1.36 -11.55 -38.38
CA VAL A 717 1.96 -10.21 -38.28
C VAL A 717 1.75 -9.69 -36.87
N ALA A 718 2.84 -9.62 -36.11
CA ALA A 718 2.81 -9.07 -34.76
C ALA A 718 2.50 -7.57 -34.82
N CYS A 719 1.52 -7.14 -34.02
CA CYS A 719 1.20 -5.73 -33.89
C CYS A 719 2.36 -5.00 -33.21
N PRO A 720 2.90 -3.92 -33.81
CA PRO A 720 4.00 -3.17 -33.21
C PRO A 720 3.60 -2.43 -31.91
N HIS A 721 2.31 -2.35 -31.59
CA HIS A 721 1.79 -1.60 -30.45
C HIS A 721 1.38 -2.47 -29.26
N CYS A 722 0.83 -3.66 -29.50
CA CYS A 722 0.38 -4.55 -28.43
C CYS A 722 0.93 -5.97 -28.55
N THR A 723 1.82 -6.22 -29.51
CA THR A 723 2.48 -7.51 -29.77
C THR A 723 1.57 -8.68 -30.13
N PHE A 724 0.26 -8.45 -30.20
CA PHE A 724 -0.72 -9.45 -30.61
C PHE A 724 -0.45 -9.90 -32.05
N GLU A 725 -0.45 -11.20 -32.29
CA GLU A 725 -0.24 -11.79 -33.61
C GLU A 725 -1.55 -11.76 -34.41
N ASN A 726 -1.53 -11.01 -35.51
CA ASN A 726 -2.70 -10.83 -36.36
C ASN A 726 -2.59 -11.73 -37.58
N ALA A 727 -3.75 -12.11 -38.12
CA ALA A 727 -3.80 -12.87 -39.35
C ALA A 727 -3.04 -12.12 -40.48
N PRO A 728 -2.29 -12.83 -41.32
CA PRO A 728 -1.56 -12.22 -42.43
C PRO A 728 -2.54 -11.53 -43.40
N GLY A 729 -2.34 -10.22 -43.60
CA GLY A 729 -3.20 -9.37 -44.42
C GLY A 729 -4.13 -8.42 -43.64
N SER A 730 -4.16 -8.50 -42.31
CA SER A 730 -4.84 -7.49 -41.47
C SER A 730 -4.18 -6.11 -41.61
N SER A 731 -4.98 -5.06 -41.79
CA SER A 731 -4.50 -3.67 -41.83
C SER A 731 -4.37 -3.05 -40.45
N ASP A 732 -5.24 -3.44 -39.53
CA ASP A 732 -5.30 -2.98 -38.14
C ASP A 732 -5.27 -4.17 -37.19
N CYS A 733 -4.80 -3.95 -35.97
CA CYS A 733 -4.65 -4.98 -34.96
C CYS A 733 -6.00 -5.41 -34.38
N ASP A 734 -6.19 -6.71 -34.23
CA ASP A 734 -7.42 -7.30 -33.71
C ASP A 734 -7.64 -7.04 -32.21
N VAL A 735 -6.58 -6.78 -31.44
CA VAL A 735 -6.66 -6.48 -30.01
C VAL A 735 -6.73 -4.99 -29.72
N CYS A 736 -5.77 -4.21 -30.21
CA CYS A 736 -5.71 -2.77 -29.88
C CYS A 736 -6.41 -1.87 -30.92
N GLY A 737 -6.77 -2.38 -32.10
CA GLY A 737 -7.41 -1.60 -33.17
C GLY A 737 -6.48 -0.60 -33.86
N LEU A 738 -5.18 -0.66 -33.61
CA LEU A 738 -4.17 0.23 -34.21
C LEU A 738 -3.58 -0.36 -35.49
N PRO A 739 -3.15 0.46 -36.47
CA PRO A 739 -2.58 -0.03 -37.72
C PRO A 739 -1.41 -0.99 -37.53
N LEU A 740 -1.33 -2.02 -38.37
CA LEU A 740 -0.23 -2.99 -38.37
C LEU A 740 0.95 -2.54 -39.24
N SER A 741 0.72 -1.57 -40.14
CA SER A 741 1.79 -0.76 -40.71
C SER A 741 2.16 0.32 -39.69
N GLY A 742 3.29 0.14 -39.01
CA GLY A 742 3.86 1.13 -38.09
C GLY A 742 4.11 2.49 -38.72
#